data_AF-A0A7X7KH55-F1
#
_entry.id   AF-A0A7X7KH55-F1
#
_cell.length_a   1.000
_cell.length_b   1.000
_cell.length_c   1.000
_cell.angle_alpha   90.00
_cell.angle_beta   90.00
_cell.angle_gamma   90.00
#
_symmetry.space_group_name_H-M   'P 1'
#
loop_
_entity.id
_entity.type
_entity.pdbx_description
1 polymer ?
#
loop_
_entity_poly.entity_id
_entity_poly.type
_entity_poly.pdbx_seq_one_letter_code
_entity_poly.pdbx_strand_id
1 'polypeptide(L)'
;MLNCDLTPTGQPGEYVCSRCGRVVQSKNAKIPPLRNCRINQSPPQADIDAAAKRLEWVGPLCSTLRRMLARWSTAGFPERNPAEVERLWRSPCESRSVGGLCRAVGCGKNPDAHAACLHICRMATESCPLGRFTAGIPASPRSAIVSPPVNVHDRRRHGLERVRAKRGKLFRPPTRDERAADKRWLAAHPEARPAAIPQTPVVTGLVPPIPGKIDVVYPLGTGSRWNDNELRYSLRSLEKNFPDLGRVWIVGHRPAWLTGVVHVAMDDVHRHNKDANLIDKILAACRAGVSERFVRMSDDQVFLRPVRFADMKPLHYGDITSKSDWPAGGWWRRLRATRDVLISREIAAVKNYDSHCPTPIDRDKFLAVVPTFDYAPPPGCTINTLYCNAAGVAGEPVRKKKYTAEAGCDDPEQIRAGMKGCLYCGYNDAALTPAFKEVVEKMFPDRSRFEADCDCPVCSIIDPIPEPELQPVPKGWTNDQAVKARHIAAFREIIQRQFKPPKNLSGDGIVICGERKFWPGIVVSVKLLRELGCQLPVQVWHNGPIGDELNDEEDVRLIDAREFRMSHSARILRGWEIKTYAILHSGFARVLYLDADAYCVIDPTPIFSVMDNGPFVFWNDLPKQKKRVKWDWYGVQPGSTHSVQGGQLFINLKEFWRETMLAHWLNQHSDYYYSHQHGDQDSWKVALATSAKNAICLGTSIRPSFARLLIISLKGIPCIVHRTGAKLWPDKHGNHPRRIDELPLESRVQEIYRGLFANASGVFGHIYRSEAWGNKGGGSGSGSTESSLQPYLNIINKTIAETGAERVVDLGCGSGIGTRKIDAPNIVGVDVYRPHIERLRAECPDKEWIIADISQDRELLPSGDVALLKDVLHHWPSAEVIDWLNWAKRCGKWKRLYFTQDNIQNKADCTLGGYRGLDPNRPPLSKINGLDVVYNYGKKSIMRLEIQGRQF
;
A
#
# COMPACT_ATOMS: atom_id res chain seq x y z
N MET A 1 -20.36 9.69 -35.93
CA MET A 1 -19.50 10.56 -36.76
C MET A 1 -18.64 9.66 -37.61
N LEU A 2 -18.71 9.76 -38.94
CA LEU A 2 -17.93 8.95 -39.88
C LEU A 2 -17.10 9.89 -40.77
N ASN A 3 -15.89 9.47 -41.15
CA ASN A 3 -15.13 10.15 -42.21
C ASN A 3 -15.84 9.86 -43.54
N CYS A 4 -16.10 10.90 -44.33
CA CYS A 4 -16.79 10.76 -45.62
C CYS A 4 -15.82 11.00 -46.77
N ASP A 5 -15.98 10.24 -47.84
CA ASP A 5 -15.24 10.42 -49.09
C ASP A 5 -15.78 11.61 -49.89
N LEU A 6 -14.87 12.37 -50.50
CA LEU A 6 -15.17 13.51 -51.37
C LEU A 6 -14.81 13.14 -52.82
N THR A 7 -15.74 13.36 -53.74
CA THR A 7 -15.57 13.10 -55.18
C THR A 7 -15.50 14.41 -55.96
N PRO A 8 -14.62 14.54 -56.98
CA PRO A 8 -14.53 15.75 -57.80
C PRO A 8 -15.83 16.01 -58.58
N THR A 9 -16.26 17.26 -58.70
CA THR A 9 -17.48 17.63 -59.45
C THR A 9 -17.23 17.92 -60.93
N GLY A 10 -15.98 17.92 -61.37
CA GLY A 10 -15.57 18.26 -62.74
C GLY A 10 -15.07 19.70 -62.90
N GLN A 11 -15.29 20.59 -61.92
CA GLN A 11 -14.64 21.91 -61.88
C GLN A 11 -13.30 21.85 -61.10
N PRO A 12 -12.23 22.54 -61.55
CA PRO A 12 -10.93 22.48 -60.90
C PRO A 12 -10.99 22.96 -59.44
N GLY A 13 -10.60 22.08 -58.50
CA GLY A 13 -10.55 22.38 -57.07
C GLY A 13 -11.87 22.16 -56.33
N GLU A 14 -12.93 21.67 -56.98
CA GLU A 14 -14.24 21.48 -56.36
C GLU A 14 -14.60 19.99 -56.16
N TYR A 15 -15.06 19.66 -54.94
CA TYR A 15 -15.40 18.30 -54.53
C TYR A 15 -16.73 18.24 -53.80
N VAL A 16 -17.53 17.21 -54.03
CA VAL A 16 -18.82 16.97 -53.36
C VAL A 16 -18.74 15.73 -52.47
N CYS A 17 -19.34 15.81 -51.28
CA CYS A 17 -19.48 14.65 -50.41
C CYS A 17 -20.60 13.74 -50.90
N SER A 18 -20.27 12.49 -51.22
CA SER A 18 -21.24 11.49 -51.72
C SER A 18 -22.37 11.14 -50.75
N ARG A 19 -22.20 11.44 -49.45
CA ARG A 19 -23.20 11.11 -48.41
C ARG A 19 -24.11 12.27 -48.01
N CYS A 20 -23.62 13.50 -48.06
CA CYS A 20 -24.37 14.67 -47.59
C CYS A 20 -24.51 15.78 -48.63
N GLY A 21 -24.01 15.57 -49.86
CA GLY A 21 -24.16 16.50 -51.00
C GLY A 21 -23.40 17.83 -50.87
N ARG A 22 -22.61 18.01 -49.80
CA ARG A 22 -21.92 19.27 -49.51
C ARG A 22 -20.71 19.46 -50.43
N VAL A 23 -20.65 20.60 -51.10
CA VAL A 23 -19.56 21.01 -52.01
C VAL A 23 -18.46 21.75 -51.24
N VAL A 24 -17.20 21.44 -51.56
CA VAL A 24 -16.00 22.00 -50.94
C VAL A 24 -15.00 22.44 -52.01
N GLN A 25 -14.49 23.66 -51.85
CA GLN A 25 -13.49 24.27 -52.71
C GLN A 25 -12.10 24.17 -52.05
N SER A 26 -11.11 23.67 -52.80
CA SER A 26 -9.71 23.55 -52.39
C SER A 26 -8.81 24.30 -53.38
N LYS A 27 -7.94 25.17 -52.85
CA LYS A 27 -6.99 25.95 -53.64
C LYS A 27 -5.74 25.16 -54.08
N ASN A 28 -5.56 23.93 -53.61
CA ASN A 28 -4.40 23.07 -53.90
C ASN A 28 -4.87 21.67 -54.35
N ALA A 29 -4.09 21.02 -55.22
CA ALA A 29 -4.39 19.72 -55.85
C ALA A 29 -4.48 18.49 -54.90
N LYS A 30 -4.62 18.69 -53.58
CA LYS A 30 -4.83 17.63 -52.58
C LYS A 30 -6.26 17.69 -52.03
N ILE A 31 -6.93 16.54 -52.00
CA ILE A 31 -8.31 16.39 -51.52
C ILE A 31 -8.35 16.63 -49.99
N PRO A 32 -9.08 17.65 -49.48
CA PRO A 32 -9.17 17.91 -48.05
C PRO A 32 -10.11 16.90 -47.35
N PRO A 33 -9.81 16.43 -46.12
CA PRO A 33 -10.73 15.55 -45.38
C PRO A 33 -11.91 16.33 -44.82
N LEU A 34 -13.15 15.92 -45.12
CA LEU A 34 -14.34 16.51 -44.51
C LEU A 34 -14.56 15.93 -43.10
N ARG A 35 -14.26 16.71 -42.06
CA ARG A 35 -14.54 16.32 -40.67
C ARG A 35 -15.90 16.89 -40.23
N ASN A 36 -16.71 16.06 -39.56
CA ASN A 36 -18.00 16.40 -38.95
C ASN A 36 -19.17 16.65 -39.94
N CYS A 37 -19.43 15.78 -40.93
CA CYS A 37 -20.72 15.84 -41.64
C CYS A 37 -21.86 15.32 -40.73
N ARG A 38 -22.87 16.15 -40.49
CA ARG A 38 -24.12 15.75 -39.82
C ARG A 38 -25.06 15.17 -40.85
N ILE A 39 -25.47 13.91 -40.68
CA ILE A 39 -26.50 13.26 -41.49
C ILE A 39 -27.81 13.39 -40.71
N ASN A 40 -28.77 14.14 -41.23
CA ASN A 40 -30.11 14.29 -40.64
C ASN A 40 -31.05 13.17 -41.12
N GLN A 41 -30.70 11.91 -40.89
CA GLN A 41 -31.65 10.79 -41.04
C GLN A 41 -31.43 9.78 -39.91
N SER A 42 -32.53 9.31 -39.34
CA SER A 42 -32.57 8.26 -38.33
C SER A 42 -31.87 6.98 -38.84
N PRO A 43 -31.18 6.22 -37.97
CA PRO A 43 -30.50 4.99 -38.39
C PRO A 43 -31.52 3.97 -38.94
N PRO A 44 -31.12 3.13 -39.92
CA PRO A 44 -31.98 2.08 -40.47
C PRO A 44 -32.50 1.15 -39.37
N GLN A 45 -33.75 0.70 -39.49
CA GLN A 45 -34.38 -0.18 -38.50
C GLN A 45 -33.56 -1.45 -38.22
N ALA A 46 -32.83 -1.96 -39.21
CA ALA A 46 -31.93 -3.11 -39.05
C ALA A 46 -30.78 -2.88 -38.05
N ASP A 47 -30.27 -1.65 -37.93
CA ASP A 47 -29.23 -1.30 -36.95
C ASP A 47 -29.81 -1.15 -35.54
N ILE A 48 -31.07 -0.69 -35.44
CA ILE A 48 -31.82 -0.65 -34.18
C ILE A 48 -32.14 -2.08 -33.72
N ASP A 49 -32.54 -2.96 -34.63
CA ASP A 49 -32.86 -4.35 -34.33
C ASP A 49 -31.59 -5.15 -33.97
N ALA A 50 -30.45 -4.85 -34.60
CA ALA A 50 -29.14 -5.40 -34.24
C ALA A 50 -28.67 -4.93 -32.86
N ALA A 51 -28.94 -3.67 -32.49
CA ALA A 51 -28.69 -3.15 -31.15
C ALA A 51 -29.63 -3.77 -30.11
N ALA A 52 -30.90 -4.01 -30.46
CA ALA A 52 -31.88 -4.68 -29.61
C ALA A 52 -31.51 -6.15 -29.36
N LYS A 53 -31.03 -6.88 -30.39
CA LYS A 53 -30.49 -8.25 -30.23
C LYS A 53 -29.22 -8.30 -29.37
N ARG A 54 -28.37 -7.26 -29.40
CA ARG A 54 -27.21 -7.17 -28.50
C ARG A 54 -27.58 -6.95 -27.03
N LEU A 55 -28.83 -6.54 -26.75
CA LEU A 55 -29.34 -6.31 -25.40
C LEU A 55 -30.15 -7.50 -24.83
N GLU A 56 -30.27 -8.61 -25.56
CA GLU A 56 -30.99 -9.81 -25.12
C GLU A 56 -30.32 -10.57 -23.94
N TRP A 57 -29.10 -10.19 -23.53
CA TRP A 57 -28.41 -10.82 -22.40
C TRP A 57 -28.63 -10.14 -21.03
N VAL A 58 -29.53 -9.14 -20.95
CA VAL A 58 -29.87 -8.45 -19.69
C VAL A 58 -31.32 -8.80 -19.30
N GLY A 59 -31.50 -9.83 -18.46
CA GLY A 59 -32.77 -10.09 -17.78
C GLY A 59 -33.07 -9.03 -16.70
N PRO A 60 -34.06 -9.26 -15.82
CA PRO A 60 -35.50 -8.94 -15.92
C PRO A 60 -35.85 -7.45 -16.18
N LEU A 61 -34.88 -6.54 -16.31
CA LEU A 61 -35.11 -5.09 -16.46
C LEU A 61 -35.90 -4.71 -17.74
N CYS A 62 -35.89 -5.56 -18.76
CA CYS A 62 -36.41 -5.23 -20.09
C CYS A 62 -37.94 -5.26 -20.23
N SER A 63 -38.70 -5.97 -19.38
CA SER A 63 -40.18 -6.00 -19.54
C SER A 63 -40.84 -4.68 -19.14
N THR A 64 -40.26 -3.97 -18.16
CA THR A 64 -40.74 -2.67 -17.68
C THR A 64 -40.27 -1.54 -18.60
N LEU A 65 -39.00 -1.60 -19.06
CA LEU A 65 -38.48 -0.63 -20.02
C LEU A 65 -39.20 -0.68 -21.38
N ARG A 66 -39.54 -1.89 -21.87
CA ARG A 66 -40.36 -2.06 -23.10
C ARG A 66 -41.76 -1.47 -22.94
N ARG A 67 -42.40 -1.63 -21.77
CA ARG A 67 -43.72 -1.03 -21.48
C ARG A 67 -43.67 0.49 -21.32
N MET A 68 -42.58 1.04 -20.75
CA MET A 68 -42.36 2.49 -20.67
C MET A 68 -42.12 3.10 -22.04
N LEU A 69 -41.28 2.49 -22.89
CA LEU A 69 -41.00 2.99 -24.24
C LEU A 69 -42.23 2.91 -25.16
N ALA A 70 -43.04 1.84 -25.04
CA ALA A 70 -44.31 1.72 -25.78
C ALA A 70 -45.35 2.77 -25.36
N ARG A 71 -45.35 3.19 -24.09
CA ARG A 71 -46.20 4.29 -23.59
C ARG A 71 -45.64 5.68 -23.92
N TRP A 72 -44.34 5.80 -24.12
CA TRP A 72 -43.70 7.07 -24.49
C TRP A 72 -43.97 7.47 -25.95
N SER A 73 -44.18 6.50 -26.85
CA SER A 73 -44.48 6.81 -28.26
C SER A 73 -45.95 7.17 -28.53
N THR A 74 -46.85 6.96 -27.56
CA THR A 74 -48.31 7.12 -27.75
C THR A 74 -48.91 8.35 -27.08
N ALA A 75 -48.19 9.02 -26.18
CA ALA A 75 -48.63 10.27 -25.56
C ALA A 75 -47.97 11.47 -26.25
N GLY A 76 -48.61 12.00 -27.29
CA GLY A 76 -48.17 13.20 -27.99
C GLY A 76 -48.00 14.38 -27.02
N PHE A 77 -46.75 14.78 -26.79
CA PHE A 77 -46.39 16.00 -26.08
C PHE A 77 -45.44 16.85 -26.95
N PRO A 78 -45.54 18.19 -26.90
CA PRO A 78 -44.86 19.07 -27.84
C PRO A 78 -43.34 19.11 -27.58
N GLU A 79 -42.59 19.24 -28.68
CA GLU A 79 -41.12 19.28 -28.73
C GLU A 79 -40.52 20.17 -27.63
N ARG A 80 -39.69 19.59 -26.77
CA ARG A 80 -38.77 20.37 -25.92
C ARG A 80 -37.34 19.82 -25.96
N ASN A 81 -36.43 20.77 -25.81
CA ASN A 81 -34.99 20.65 -26.05
C ASN A 81 -34.34 19.51 -25.23
N PRO A 82 -33.78 18.47 -25.88
CA PRO A 82 -33.10 17.36 -25.21
C PRO A 82 -31.97 17.79 -24.27
N ALA A 83 -31.34 18.94 -24.53
CA ALA A 83 -30.28 19.48 -23.69
C ALA A 83 -30.77 19.93 -22.30
N GLU A 84 -32.05 20.23 -22.14
CA GLU A 84 -32.63 20.65 -20.85
C GLU A 84 -32.98 19.44 -19.96
N VAL A 85 -33.43 18.35 -20.58
CA VAL A 85 -33.63 17.05 -19.92
C VAL A 85 -32.28 16.45 -19.49
N GLU A 86 -31.26 16.55 -20.34
CA GLU A 86 -29.91 16.10 -20.02
C GLU A 86 -29.25 16.96 -18.92
N ARG A 87 -29.52 18.27 -18.88
CA ARG A 87 -29.07 19.16 -17.80
C ARG A 87 -29.71 18.81 -16.46
N LEU A 88 -30.99 18.41 -16.45
CA LEU A 88 -31.71 17.97 -15.25
C LEU A 88 -31.21 16.62 -14.71
N TRP A 89 -30.79 15.71 -15.59
CA TRP A 89 -30.24 14.40 -15.22
C TRP A 89 -28.83 14.49 -14.62
N ARG A 90 -28.08 15.55 -14.93
CA ARG A 90 -26.68 15.74 -14.51
C ARG A 90 -26.50 16.57 -13.21
N SER A 91 -27.57 17.00 -12.53
CA SER A 91 -27.44 17.82 -11.31
C SER A 91 -27.48 16.97 -10.01
N PRO A 92 -26.66 17.27 -8.98
CA PRO A 92 -26.61 16.49 -7.72
C PRO A 92 -27.94 16.49 -6.93
N CYS A 93 -28.23 15.38 -6.25
CA CYS A 93 -29.54 15.07 -5.63
C CYS A 93 -29.82 15.78 -4.28
N GLU A 94 -28.85 16.48 -3.68
CA GLU A 94 -28.91 16.83 -2.25
C GLU A 94 -29.79 18.05 -1.86
N SER A 95 -30.63 18.60 -2.74
CA SER A 95 -31.45 19.76 -2.36
C SER A 95 -32.81 19.87 -3.06
N ARG A 96 -33.62 18.80 -3.10
CA ARG A 96 -34.97 18.90 -3.68
C ARG A 96 -36.05 18.23 -2.83
N SER A 97 -37.03 19.03 -2.41
CA SER A 97 -38.34 18.51 -2.00
C SER A 97 -39.12 18.06 -3.24
N VAL A 98 -39.97 17.03 -3.09
CA VAL A 98 -40.81 16.47 -4.17
C VAL A 98 -41.62 17.57 -4.88
N GLY A 99 -42.04 18.61 -4.15
CA GLY A 99 -42.75 19.78 -4.70
C GLY A 99 -41.91 20.67 -5.63
N GLY A 100 -40.58 20.60 -5.59
CA GLY A 100 -39.69 21.28 -6.53
C GLY A 100 -39.61 20.58 -7.89
N LEU A 101 -39.61 19.24 -7.89
CA LEU A 101 -39.55 18.45 -9.12
C LEU A 101 -40.86 18.56 -9.91
N CYS A 102 -42.02 18.41 -9.27
CA CYS A 102 -43.34 18.48 -9.93
C CYS A 102 -43.62 19.84 -10.60
N ARG A 103 -43.05 20.94 -10.08
CA ARG A 103 -43.15 22.27 -10.71
C ARG A 103 -42.26 22.39 -11.95
N ALA A 104 -41.07 21.79 -11.94
CA ALA A 104 -40.13 21.83 -13.06
C ALA A 104 -40.60 21.00 -14.27
N VAL A 105 -41.31 19.89 -14.05
CA VAL A 105 -41.89 19.07 -15.13
C VAL A 105 -43.26 19.58 -15.61
N GLY A 106 -43.77 20.68 -15.04
CA GLY A 106 -45.02 21.28 -15.50
C GLY A 106 -46.26 20.40 -15.30
N CYS A 107 -46.31 19.59 -14.23
CA CYS A 107 -47.45 18.70 -13.94
C CYS A 107 -48.72 19.44 -13.46
N GLY A 108 -48.88 20.72 -13.84
CA GLY A 108 -50.03 21.52 -13.49
C GLY A 108 -51.30 20.91 -14.09
N LYS A 109 -52.18 20.41 -13.20
CA LYS A 109 -53.58 20.00 -13.41
C LYS A 109 -53.87 18.66 -14.09
N ASN A 110 -52.88 17.85 -14.47
CA ASN A 110 -53.14 16.48 -14.95
C ASN A 110 -52.87 15.42 -13.85
N PRO A 111 -53.90 14.80 -13.26
CA PRO A 111 -53.76 13.84 -12.15
C PRO A 111 -52.92 12.61 -12.48
N ASP A 112 -53.00 12.12 -13.73
CA ASP A 112 -52.32 10.89 -14.14
C ASP A 112 -50.81 11.08 -14.32
N ALA A 113 -50.41 12.26 -14.82
CA ALA A 113 -49.00 12.64 -14.90
C ALA A 113 -48.38 12.85 -13.51
N HIS A 114 -49.17 13.34 -12.56
CA HIS A 114 -48.76 13.50 -11.16
C HIS A 114 -48.59 12.14 -10.47
N ALA A 115 -49.54 11.21 -10.69
CA ALA A 115 -49.47 9.85 -10.16
C ALA A 115 -48.27 9.06 -10.74
N ALA A 116 -47.98 9.21 -12.04
CA ALA A 116 -46.81 8.59 -12.67
C ALA A 116 -45.49 9.14 -12.13
N CYS A 117 -45.37 10.45 -11.90
CA CYS A 117 -44.20 11.05 -11.27
C CYS A 117 -44.00 10.55 -9.83
N LEU A 118 -45.08 10.48 -9.03
CA LEU A 118 -45.01 9.93 -7.67
C LEU A 118 -44.60 8.45 -7.68
N HIS A 119 -45.08 7.66 -8.63
CA HIS A 119 -44.71 6.24 -8.75
C HIS A 119 -43.24 6.05 -9.14
N ILE A 120 -42.72 6.86 -10.07
CA ILE A 120 -41.30 6.86 -10.46
C ILE A 120 -40.40 7.29 -9.29
N CYS A 121 -40.80 8.33 -8.54
CA CYS A 121 -40.07 8.75 -7.34
C CYS A 121 -40.10 7.69 -6.23
N ARG A 122 -41.20 6.95 -6.09
CA ARG A 122 -41.35 5.85 -5.11
C ARG A 122 -40.49 4.64 -5.48
N MET A 123 -40.43 4.26 -6.77
CA MET A 123 -39.55 3.19 -7.22
C MET A 123 -38.05 3.54 -7.15
N ALA A 124 -37.70 4.80 -7.40
CA ALA A 124 -36.32 5.29 -7.28
C ALA A 124 -35.85 5.34 -5.81
N THR A 125 -36.77 5.51 -4.85
CA THR A 125 -36.47 5.48 -3.41
C THR A 125 -36.46 4.07 -2.83
N GLU A 126 -37.25 3.13 -3.38
CA GLU A 126 -37.26 1.72 -2.98
C GLU A 126 -36.08 0.91 -3.56
N SER A 127 -35.37 1.41 -4.57
CA SER A 127 -34.22 0.75 -5.21
C SER A 127 -32.85 1.27 -4.73
N CYS A 128 -32.80 2.11 -3.69
CA CYS A 128 -31.57 2.67 -3.13
C CYS A 128 -31.14 1.87 -1.87
N PRO A 129 -29.91 1.32 -1.78
CA PRO A 129 -29.47 0.53 -0.62
C PRO A 129 -29.21 1.34 0.66
N LEU A 130 -29.37 2.66 0.63
CA LEU A 130 -29.16 3.54 1.78
C LEU A 130 -30.52 4.05 2.27
N GLY A 131 -31.15 3.27 3.16
CA GLY A 131 -32.41 3.65 3.78
C GLY A 131 -32.28 4.89 4.69
N ARG A 132 -32.96 5.97 4.29
CA ARG A 132 -33.82 6.89 5.09
C ARG A 132 -33.77 8.31 4.53
N PHE A 133 -34.89 8.77 3.97
CA PHE A 133 -35.25 10.19 3.98
C PHE A 133 -36.71 10.34 4.42
N THR A 134 -36.93 11.14 5.45
CA THR A 134 -38.23 11.51 6.00
C THR A 134 -38.96 12.46 5.06
N ALA A 135 -40.16 12.09 4.62
CA ALA A 135 -41.04 12.96 3.82
C ALA A 135 -41.77 13.96 4.73
N GLY A 136 -41.49 15.26 4.55
CA GLY A 136 -42.32 16.35 5.07
C GLY A 136 -43.35 16.78 4.03
N ILE A 137 -44.64 16.68 4.37
CA ILE A 137 -45.77 17.27 3.64
C ILE A 137 -46.39 18.37 4.53
N PRO A 138 -46.69 19.59 4.02
CA PRO A 138 -47.26 20.67 4.84
C PRO A 138 -48.80 20.80 4.76
N ALA A 139 -49.39 21.13 5.93
CA ALA A 139 -50.68 21.81 6.27
C ALA A 139 -52.03 21.11 5.92
N SER A 140 -53.14 21.14 6.68
CA SER A 140 -53.65 21.64 8.00
C SER A 140 -55.12 21.08 8.12
N PRO A 141 -56.07 21.52 8.99
CA PRO A 141 -56.08 21.96 10.39
C PRO A 141 -57.13 21.18 11.27
N ARG A 142 -57.17 21.51 12.57
CA ARG A 142 -58.27 21.40 13.56
C ARG A 142 -58.27 20.24 14.58
N SER A 143 -58.40 20.71 15.83
CA SER A 143 -59.00 20.11 17.04
C SER A 143 -58.34 18.84 17.59
N ALA A 144 -58.04 18.68 18.88
CA ALA A 144 -58.43 19.42 20.07
C ALA A 144 -57.66 18.81 21.28
N ILE A 145 -57.31 19.66 22.26
CA ILE A 145 -57.47 19.43 23.72
C ILE A 145 -56.66 18.21 24.28
N VAL A 146 -55.66 18.31 25.17
CA VAL A 146 -55.53 18.97 26.49
C VAL A 146 -54.03 19.06 26.83
N SER A 147 -53.56 20.24 27.27
CA SER A 147 -52.51 20.38 28.32
C SER A 147 -53.25 20.71 29.63
N PRO A 148 -52.70 20.65 30.87
CA PRO A 148 -51.28 20.87 31.27
C PRO A 148 -50.94 20.05 32.56
N PRO A 149 -50.10 20.45 33.56
CA PRO A 149 -48.95 21.38 33.65
C PRO A 149 -47.69 20.76 34.37
N VAL A 150 -46.45 21.15 34.02
CA VAL A 150 -45.54 22.06 34.76
C VAL A 150 -44.88 21.45 36.04
N ASN A 151 -43.54 21.39 36.13
CA ASN A 151 -42.75 22.48 36.72
C ASN A 151 -41.23 22.28 36.68
N VAL A 152 -40.56 23.39 36.43
CA VAL A 152 -39.12 23.65 36.40
C VAL A 152 -38.75 24.30 37.73
N HIS A 153 -37.65 23.88 38.36
CA HIS A 153 -36.83 24.62 39.34
C HIS A 153 -35.74 23.64 39.85
N ASP A 154 -34.48 23.96 40.10
CA ASP A 154 -33.68 25.16 39.94
C ASP A 154 -32.21 24.78 40.31
N ARG A 155 -31.25 25.54 39.78
CA ARG A 155 -29.93 25.91 40.37
C ARG A 155 -28.70 24.97 40.37
N ARG A 156 -27.73 25.48 39.57
CA ARG A 156 -26.32 25.82 39.92
C ARG A 156 -25.33 24.64 40.02
N ARG A 157 -24.07 24.70 39.55
CA ARG A 157 -23.18 25.80 39.14
C ARG A 157 -21.89 25.23 38.49
N HIS A 158 -21.36 25.98 37.52
CA HIS A 158 -19.95 26.11 37.06
C HIS A 158 -19.31 25.15 36.04
N GLY A 159 -18.86 25.75 34.91
CA GLY A 159 -17.49 25.57 34.40
C GLY A 159 -17.34 25.10 32.96
N LEU A 160 -17.28 26.04 32.00
CA LEU A 160 -16.88 25.83 30.60
C LEU A 160 -15.39 25.44 30.47
N GLU A 161 -15.03 24.56 29.53
CA GLU A 161 -14.28 24.89 28.29
C GLU A 161 -13.77 23.66 27.48
N ARG A 162 -13.98 23.74 26.16
CA ARG A 162 -13.27 23.19 24.97
C ARG A 162 -12.48 21.86 25.04
N VAL A 163 -12.67 20.99 24.03
CA VAL A 163 -11.63 20.56 23.03
C VAL A 163 -12.20 19.58 21.97
N ARG A 164 -11.62 19.70 20.77
CA ARG A 164 -11.77 19.09 19.42
C ARG A 164 -11.97 17.56 19.27
N ALA A 165 -12.78 17.23 18.26
CA ALA A 165 -12.70 16.16 17.22
C ALA A 165 -12.30 14.70 17.55
N LYS A 166 -13.05 13.70 17.02
CA LYS A 166 -12.54 12.67 16.08
C LYS A 166 -13.58 11.61 15.62
N ARG A 167 -13.29 11.10 14.43
CA ARG A 167 -13.89 10.02 13.60
C ARG A 167 -14.29 8.73 14.34
N GLY A 168 -15.34 8.08 13.80
CA GLY A 168 -15.44 6.64 13.52
C GLY A 168 -15.68 5.69 14.71
N LYS A 169 -16.74 4.86 14.61
CA LYS A 169 -16.83 3.50 15.19
C LYS A 169 -18.09 2.77 14.70
N LEU A 170 -17.91 1.81 13.81
CA LEU A 170 -18.62 0.53 13.90
C LEU A 170 -17.93 -0.29 15.02
N PHE A 171 -18.71 -1.09 15.73
CA PHE A 171 -18.43 -1.82 16.98
C PHE A 171 -18.43 -0.99 18.28
N ARG A 172 -19.55 -1.12 19.00
CA ARG A 172 -19.70 -0.76 20.41
C ARG A 172 -19.37 -1.99 21.27
N PRO A 173 -18.49 -1.88 22.27
CA PRO A 173 -18.36 -2.93 23.29
C PRO A 173 -19.68 -3.07 24.08
N PRO A 174 -20.03 -4.26 24.58
CA PRO A 174 -21.28 -4.47 25.30
C PRO A 174 -21.39 -3.47 26.44
N THR A 175 -22.57 -2.87 26.59
CA THR A 175 -22.85 -1.89 27.64
C THR A 175 -22.60 -2.45 29.02
N ARG A 176 -22.54 -1.54 29.99
CA ARG A 176 -22.56 -1.92 31.40
C ARG A 176 -23.78 -2.80 31.74
N ASP A 177 -24.91 -2.59 31.06
CA ASP A 177 -26.14 -3.37 31.23
C ASP A 177 -26.08 -4.74 30.54
N GLU A 178 -25.54 -4.83 29.32
CA GLU A 178 -25.30 -6.11 28.63
C GLU A 178 -24.27 -6.97 29.40
N ARG A 179 -23.20 -6.35 29.92
CA ARG A 179 -22.24 -7.03 30.79
C ARG A 179 -22.81 -7.43 32.15
N ALA A 180 -23.79 -6.69 32.65
CA ALA A 180 -24.51 -7.04 33.87
C ALA A 180 -25.51 -8.19 33.61
N ALA A 181 -26.14 -8.24 32.44
CA ALA A 181 -27.01 -9.33 32.00
C ALA A 181 -26.22 -10.64 31.82
N ASP A 182 -25.05 -10.59 31.17
CA ASP A 182 -24.16 -11.75 31.03
C ASP A 182 -23.64 -12.22 32.40
N LYS A 183 -23.28 -11.30 33.31
CA LYS A 183 -22.89 -11.67 34.67
C LYS A 183 -24.02 -12.32 35.47
N ARG A 184 -25.27 -11.89 35.27
CA ARG A 184 -26.45 -12.50 35.92
C ARG A 184 -26.78 -13.86 35.32
N TRP A 185 -26.64 -14.01 34.01
CA TRP A 185 -26.84 -15.28 33.32
C TRP A 185 -25.79 -16.31 33.75
N LEU A 186 -24.51 -15.92 33.83
CA LEU A 186 -23.40 -16.76 34.32
C LEU A 186 -23.47 -17.08 35.82
N ALA A 187 -24.12 -16.23 36.62
CA ALA A 187 -24.37 -16.51 38.05
C ALA A 187 -25.56 -17.47 38.26
N ALA A 188 -26.48 -17.55 37.30
CA ALA A 188 -27.66 -18.42 37.34
C ALA A 188 -27.42 -19.81 36.72
N HIS A 189 -26.30 -20.02 36.01
CA HIS A 189 -25.93 -21.29 35.35
C HIS A 189 -24.52 -21.76 35.76
N PRO A 190 -24.30 -22.18 37.02
CA PRO A 190 -22.98 -22.59 37.53
C PRO A 190 -22.35 -23.78 36.80
N GLU A 191 -23.16 -24.59 36.11
CA GLU A 191 -22.76 -25.69 35.21
C GLU A 191 -22.11 -25.23 33.89
N ALA A 192 -22.25 -23.96 33.52
CA ALA A 192 -21.63 -23.40 32.31
C ALA A 192 -20.16 -22.95 32.52
N ARG A 193 -19.56 -23.25 33.68
CA ARG A 193 -18.11 -23.11 33.89
C ARG A 193 -17.38 -24.32 33.30
N PRO A 194 -16.56 -24.17 32.25
CA PRO A 194 -15.70 -25.26 31.83
C PRO A 194 -14.68 -25.54 32.93
N ALA A 195 -14.68 -26.77 33.45
CA ALA A 195 -13.58 -27.27 34.26
C ALA A 195 -12.28 -27.22 33.44
N ALA A 196 -11.17 -26.84 34.07
CA ALA A 196 -9.85 -26.91 33.45
C ALA A 196 -9.55 -28.37 33.12
N ILE A 197 -9.62 -28.73 31.83
CA ILE A 197 -9.21 -30.04 31.34
C ILE A 197 -7.69 -30.04 31.29
N PRO A 198 -6.99 -30.95 32.01
CA PRO A 198 -5.58 -31.18 31.77
C PRO A 198 -5.44 -31.74 30.35
N GLN A 199 -4.89 -30.97 29.43
CA GLN A 199 -4.54 -31.51 28.12
C GLN A 199 -3.36 -32.47 28.29
N THR A 200 -3.57 -33.75 27.99
CA THR A 200 -2.47 -34.68 27.78
C THR A 200 -1.70 -34.23 26.54
N PRO A 201 -0.40 -33.91 26.63
CA PRO A 201 0.33 -33.40 25.47
C PRO A 201 0.45 -34.49 24.40
N VAL A 202 0.07 -34.17 23.16
CA VAL A 202 0.36 -35.03 22.01
C VAL A 202 1.82 -34.77 21.61
N VAL A 203 2.67 -35.78 21.80
CA VAL A 203 4.08 -35.74 21.41
C VAL A 203 4.22 -36.30 19.99
N THR A 204 4.82 -35.53 19.08
CA THR A 204 5.13 -35.97 17.72
C THR A 204 6.62 -35.86 17.44
N GLY A 205 7.14 -36.72 16.56
CA GLY A 205 8.55 -36.69 16.14
C GLY A 205 9.52 -37.25 17.18
N LEU A 206 9.25 -38.44 17.74
CA LEU A 206 10.11 -39.10 18.71
C LEU A 206 11.49 -39.42 18.10
N VAL A 207 12.44 -38.51 18.26
CA VAL A 207 13.86 -38.74 17.98
C VAL A 207 14.47 -39.40 19.23
N PRO A 208 15.19 -40.53 19.09
CA PRO A 208 15.84 -41.17 20.23
C PRO A 208 16.85 -40.20 20.89
N PRO A 209 17.02 -40.26 22.23
CA PRO A 209 18.04 -39.47 22.92
C PRO A 209 19.42 -39.75 22.34
N ILE A 210 20.22 -38.70 22.15
CA ILE A 210 21.61 -38.85 21.68
C ILE A 210 22.51 -38.94 22.93
N PRO A 211 23.23 -40.06 23.15
CA PRO A 211 24.09 -40.21 24.32
C PRO A 211 25.12 -39.08 24.43
N GLY A 212 25.29 -38.53 25.63
CA GLY A 212 26.24 -37.45 25.89
C GLY A 212 25.87 -36.07 25.31
N LYS A 213 24.68 -35.92 24.71
CA LYS A 213 24.15 -34.64 24.23
C LYS A 213 23.04 -34.11 25.13
N ILE A 214 22.78 -32.81 25.01
CA ILE A 214 21.88 -32.05 25.87
C ILE A 214 20.68 -31.57 25.07
N ASP A 215 19.49 -31.88 25.57
CA ASP A 215 18.24 -31.41 24.96
C ASP A 215 18.07 -29.90 25.17
N VAL A 216 17.46 -29.23 24.18
CA VAL A 216 17.14 -27.80 24.24
C VAL A 216 15.64 -27.62 24.05
N VAL A 217 14.99 -26.91 24.97
CA VAL A 217 13.53 -26.73 25.00
C VAL A 217 13.15 -25.28 24.70
N TYR A 218 12.35 -25.10 23.65
CA TYR A 218 11.75 -23.83 23.25
C TYR A 218 10.24 -23.84 23.54
N PRO A 219 9.77 -23.09 24.55
CA PRO A 219 8.36 -22.76 24.67
C PRO A 219 8.01 -21.67 23.63
N LEU A 220 7.16 -21.99 22.66
CA LEU A 220 6.89 -21.14 21.49
C LEU A 220 5.40 -20.77 21.41
N GLY A 221 5.11 -19.48 21.18
CA GLY A 221 3.75 -18.97 20.95
C GLY A 221 3.54 -18.53 19.49
N THR A 222 2.35 -18.04 19.16
CA THR A 222 2.01 -17.57 17.80
C THR A 222 2.29 -16.07 17.59
N GLY A 223 3.06 -15.46 18.49
CA GLY A 223 3.23 -13.99 18.59
C GLY A 223 4.41 -13.40 17.80
N SER A 224 5.07 -14.18 16.95
CA SER A 224 6.26 -13.73 16.21
C SER A 224 5.96 -12.48 15.37
N ARG A 225 6.90 -11.53 15.33
CA ARG A 225 6.83 -10.34 14.46
C ARG A 225 7.71 -10.45 13.22
N TRP A 226 8.45 -11.55 13.10
CA TRP A 226 9.36 -11.81 12.01
C TRP A 226 9.14 -13.22 11.43
N ASN A 227 7.88 -13.64 11.29
CA ASN A 227 7.47 -14.90 10.66
C ASN A 227 8.25 -16.15 11.13
N ASP A 228 8.45 -16.25 12.45
CA ASP A 228 9.21 -17.29 13.15
C ASP A 228 10.71 -17.33 12.77
N ASN A 229 11.24 -16.27 12.14
CA ASN A 229 12.67 -16.15 11.86
C ASN A 229 13.47 -15.93 13.13
N GLU A 230 12.85 -15.40 14.19
CA GLU A 230 13.43 -15.38 15.53
C GLU A 230 13.92 -16.78 15.90
N LEU A 231 13.03 -17.77 15.77
CA LEU A 231 13.34 -19.18 16.00
C LEU A 231 14.38 -19.71 15.01
N ARG A 232 14.31 -19.37 13.72
CA ARG A 232 15.31 -19.83 12.74
C ARG A 232 16.72 -19.41 13.11
N TYR A 233 16.94 -18.12 13.36
CA TYR A 233 18.27 -17.63 13.69
C TYR A 233 18.72 -18.09 15.07
N SER A 234 17.79 -18.28 16.00
CA SER A 234 18.06 -18.97 17.26
C SER A 234 18.59 -20.39 17.01
N LEU A 235 17.91 -21.20 16.20
CA LEU A 235 18.31 -22.58 15.86
C LEU A 235 19.62 -22.65 15.06
N ARG A 236 19.85 -21.75 14.10
CA ARG A 236 21.12 -21.66 13.37
C ARG A 236 22.27 -21.30 14.29
N SER A 237 22.05 -20.35 15.20
CA SER A 237 23.06 -20.00 16.20
C SER A 237 23.33 -21.16 17.16
N LEU A 238 22.28 -21.90 17.54
CA LEU A 238 22.37 -23.06 18.41
C LEU A 238 23.19 -24.18 17.74
N GLU A 239 22.89 -24.53 16.49
CA GLU A 239 23.64 -25.55 15.76
C GLU A 239 25.10 -25.15 15.53
N LYS A 240 25.37 -23.87 15.23
CA LYS A 240 26.72 -23.36 15.01
C LYS A 240 27.56 -23.31 16.28
N ASN A 241 26.96 -22.95 17.42
CA ASN A 241 27.69 -22.53 18.62
C ASN A 241 27.41 -23.38 19.88
N PHE A 242 26.55 -24.39 19.83
CA PHE A 242 26.30 -25.29 20.95
C PHE A 242 26.72 -26.73 20.60
N PRO A 243 28.01 -27.11 20.77
CA PRO A 243 28.51 -28.41 20.36
C PRO A 243 27.85 -29.60 21.08
N ASP A 244 27.25 -29.36 22.25
CA ASP A 244 26.58 -30.39 23.05
C ASP A 244 25.11 -30.59 22.64
N LEU A 245 24.67 -29.98 21.53
CA LEU A 245 23.28 -30.03 21.05
C LEU A 245 22.78 -31.46 20.81
N GLY A 246 21.75 -31.85 21.58
CA GLY A 246 20.97 -33.06 21.43
C GLY A 246 19.67 -32.80 20.65
N ARG A 247 18.54 -33.20 21.24
CA ARG A 247 17.22 -33.00 20.63
C ARG A 247 16.72 -31.58 20.88
N VAL A 248 16.10 -30.99 19.87
CA VAL A 248 15.37 -29.72 20.03
C VAL A 248 13.90 -30.04 20.29
N TRP A 249 13.38 -29.53 21.39
CA TRP A 249 11.99 -29.65 21.80
C TRP A 249 11.27 -28.32 21.55
N ILE A 250 10.17 -28.37 20.83
CA ILE A 250 9.27 -27.23 20.62
C ILE A 250 7.99 -27.52 21.39
N VAL A 251 7.60 -26.61 22.27
CA VAL A 251 6.38 -26.75 23.06
C VAL A 251 5.46 -25.58 22.75
N GLY A 252 4.33 -25.87 22.12
CA GLY A 252 3.35 -24.87 21.69
C GLY A 252 3.20 -24.76 20.18
N HIS A 253 3.29 -23.54 19.63
CA HIS A 253 3.21 -23.28 18.18
C HIS A 253 4.29 -24.05 17.42
N ARG A 254 3.97 -24.61 16.25
CA ARG A 254 4.94 -25.27 15.37
C ARG A 254 4.90 -24.63 13.98
N PRO A 255 5.95 -23.89 13.60
CA PRO A 255 6.07 -23.37 12.24
C PRO A 255 6.11 -24.51 11.21
N ALA A 256 5.45 -24.32 10.07
CA ALA A 256 5.32 -25.35 9.03
C ALA A 256 6.67 -25.80 8.42
N TRP A 257 7.67 -24.91 8.46
CA TRP A 257 9.02 -25.18 7.95
C TRP A 257 9.89 -26.02 8.89
N LEU A 258 9.45 -26.24 10.12
CA LEU A 258 10.28 -26.82 11.17
C LEU A 258 10.22 -28.36 11.15
N THR A 259 11.39 -28.97 10.97
CA THR A 259 11.59 -30.43 10.92
C THR A 259 12.65 -30.88 11.92
N GLY A 260 12.78 -32.19 12.12
CA GLY A 260 13.85 -32.77 12.95
C GLY A 260 13.76 -32.42 14.45
N VAL A 261 12.60 -31.95 14.92
CA VAL A 261 12.35 -31.57 16.31
C VAL A 261 11.35 -32.51 16.98
N VAL A 262 11.44 -32.62 18.30
CA VAL A 262 10.37 -33.19 19.13
C VAL A 262 9.34 -32.09 19.38
N HIS A 263 8.08 -32.30 19.02
CA HIS A 263 7.03 -31.29 19.18
C HIS A 263 5.98 -31.76 20.18
N VAL A 264 5.69 -30.87 21.13
CA VAL A 264 4.65 -31.03 22.14
C VAL A 264 3.61 -29.94 21.90
N ALA A 265 2.48 -30.30 21.31
CA ALA A 265 1.42 -29.34 20.99
C ALA A 265 0.74 -28.80 22.27
N MET A 266 0.61 -27.48 22.39
CA MET A 266 0.03 -26.84 23.57
C MET A 266 -0.43 -25.40 23.28
N ASP A 267 -1.64 -25.03 23.71
CA ASP A 267 -2.17 -23.68 23.53
C ASP A 267 -1.79 -22.73 24.69
N ASP A 268 -1.71 -21.42 24.38
CA ASP A 268 -1.53 -20.36 25.39
C ASP A 268 -2.87 -20.01 26.07
N VAL A 269 -3.22 -20.74 27.12
CA VAL A 269 -4.49 -20.57 27.85
C VAL A 269 -4.51 -19.32 28.74
N HIS A 270 -3.36 -18.86 29.22
CA HIS A 270 -3.24 -17.72 30.14
C HIS A 270 -3.08 -16.38 29.40
N ARG A 271 -4.17 -15.82 28.87
CA ARG A 271 -4.17 -14.60 28.03
C ARG A 271 -3.52 -13.36 28.65
N HIS A 272 -3.48 -13.26 29.98
CA HIS A 272 -2.92 -12.10 30.70
C HIS A 272 -1.69 -12.45 31.56
N ASN A 273 -1.16 -13.67 31.43
CA ASN A 273 -0.01 -14.15 32.19
C ASN A 273 0.90 -15.00 31.30
N LYS A 274 1.80 -14.33 30.57
CA LYS A 274 2.71 -15.03 29.63
C LYS A 274 3.58 -16.06 30.35
N ASP A 275 4.04 -15.76 31.56
CA ASP A 275 5.00 -16.60 32.27
C ASP A 275 4.35 -17.90 32.78
N ALA A 276 3.05 -17.88 33.10
CA ALA A 276 2.30 -19.12 33.35
C ALA A 276 2.26 -20.03 32.11
N ASN A 277 2.04 -19.49 30.91
CA ASN A 277 2.15 -20.29 29.68
C ASN A 277 3.56 -20.85 29.49
N LEU A 278 4.60 -20.07 29.80
CA LEU A 278 5.99 -20.55 29.73
C LEU A 278 6.24 -21.69 30.73
N ILE A 279 5.79 -21.55 31.98
CA ILE A 279 5.94 -22.58 33.02
C ILE A 279 5.20 -23.85 32.61
N ASP A 280 3.94 -23.74 32.18
CA ASP A 280 3.12 -24.88 31.78
C ASP A 280 3.75 -25.65 30.61
N LYS A 281 4.35 -24.94 29.63
CA LYS A 281 5.09 -25.54 28.52
C LYS A 281 6.36 -26.28 28.98
N ILE A 282 7.11 -25.73 29.93
CA ILE A 282 8.29 -26.43 30.46
C ILE A 282 7.86 -27.66 31.28
N LEU A 283 6.79 -27.57 32.08
CA LEU A 283 6.22 -28.72 32.78
C LEU A 283 5.75 -29.81 31.79
N ALA A 284 5.14 -29.41 30.67
CA ALA A 284 4.74 -30.34 29.61
C ALA A 284 5.95 -31.04 28.99
N ALA A 285 7.05 -30.33 28.69
CA ALA A 285 8.30 -30.95 28.22
C ALA A 285 8.87 -31.94 29.24
N CYS A 286 8.89 -31.56 30.52
CA CYS A 286 9.38 -32.41 31.62
C CYS A 286 8.58 -33.73 31.70
N ARG A 287 7.25 -33.64 31.64
CA ARG A 287 6.34 -34.79 31.67
C ARG A 287 6.40 -35.63 30.38
N ALA A 288 6.73 -35.01 29.24
CA ALA A 288 6.87 -35.67 27.96
C ALA A 288 8.21 -36.42 27.77
N GLY A 289 9.14 -36.33 28.74
CA GLY A 289 10.37 -37.12 28.72
C GLY A 289 11.59 -36.42 28.13
N VAL A 290 11.68 -35.09 28.25
CA VAL A 290 12.95 -34.36 28.06
C VAL A 290 14.04 -34.93 28.99
N SER A 291 15.30 -34.85 28.56
CA SER A 291 16.47 -35.25 29.35
C SER A 291 16.48 -34.63 30.76
N GLU A 292 17.04 -35.35 31.74
CA GLU A 292 17.15 -34.88 33.14
C GLU A 292 17.79 -33.50 33.24
N ARG A 293 18.82 -33.26 32.41
CA ARG A 293 19.46 -31.96 32.26
C ARG A 293 19.22 -31.44 30.84
N PHE A 294 18.66 -30.25 30.75
CA PHE A 294 18.34 -29.61 29.47
C PHE A 294 18.54 -28.11 29.53
N VAL A 295 18.58 -27.45 28.38
CA VAL A 295 18.64 -25.99 28.28
C VAL A 295 17.26 -25.45 27.92
N ARG A 296 16.71 -24.56 28.75
CA ARG A 296 15.54 -23.76 28.39
C ARG A 296 16.01 -22.56 27.57
N MET A 297 15.46 -22.42 26.36
CA MET A 297 15.80 -21.34 25.43
C MET A 297 14.52 -20.64 24.94
N SER A 298 14.65 -19.47 24.34
CA SER A 298 13.56 -18.75 23.67
C SER A 298 14.00 -18.34 22.26
N ASP A 299 13.04 -18.13 21.37
CA ASP A 299 13.25 -17.73 19.97
C ASP A 299 13.98 -16.39 19.85
N ASP A 300 13.85 -15.52 20.85
CA ASP A 300 14.55 -14.24 20.96
C ASP A 300 16.00 -14.32 21.48
N GLN A 301 16.60 -15.52 21.55
CA GLN A 301 17.94 -15.75 22.08
C GLN A 301 18.88 -16.36 21.03
N VAL A 302 20.11 -15.87 20.98
CA VAL A 302 21.12 -16.24 19.99
C VAL A 302 22.45 -16.53 20.69
N PHE A 303 23.10 -17.65 20.36
CA PHE A 303 24.47 -17.95 20.77
C PHE A 303 25.45 -17.22 19.84
N LEU A 304 26.28 -16.34 20.38
CA LEU A 304 27.23 -15.55 19.58
C LEU A 304 28.59 -16.25 19.40
N ARG A 305 28.90 -17.24 20.23
CA ARG A 305 30.16 -18.00 20.20
C ARG A 305 29.98 -19.40 20.80
N PRO A 306 30.92 -20.34 20.57
CA PRO A 306 30.86 -21.68 21.14
C PRO A 306 30.72 -21.68 22.66
N VAL A 307 29.74 -22.43 23.19
CA VAL A 307 29.53 -22.64 24.63
C VAL A 307 29.21 -24.11 24.90
N ARG A 308 29.91 -24.75 25.84
CA ARG A 308 29.58 -26.12 26.29
C ARG A 308 28.63 -26.08 27.47
N PHE A 309 27.77 -27.09 27.59
CA PHE A 309 26.80 -27.21 28.67
C PHE A 309 27.46 -27.26 30.05
N ALA A 310 28.62 -27.92 30.17
CA ALA A 310 29.39 -27.99 31.42
C ALA A 310 29.83 -26.61 31.93
N ASP A 311 29.98 -25.64 31.03
CA ASP A 311 30.39 -24.27 31.33
C ASP A 311 29.18 -23.33 31.55
N MET A 312 27.95 -23.80 31.34
CA MET A 312 26.74 -22.99 31.47
C MET A 312 26.30 -22.86 32.93
N LYS A 313 26.04 -21.63 33.35
CA LYS A 313 25.38 -21.31 34.63
C LYS A 313 24.20 -20.37 34.37
N PRO A 314 23.11 -20.44 35.15
CA PRO A 314 22.05 -19.44 35.07
C PRO A 314 22.63 -18.05 35.35
N LEU A 315 22.38 -17.10 34.45
CA LEU A 315 22.83 -15.72 34.59
C LEU A 315 21.82 -14.90 35.39
N HIS A 316 22.29 -14.02 36.27
CA HIS A 316 21.44 -13.15 37.07
C HIS A 316 21.85 -11.67 37.02
N TYR A 317 20.89 -10.78 37.25
CA TYR A 317 21.11 -9.34 37.39
C TYR A 317 21.47 -8.91 38.83
N GLY A 318 21.45 -9.85 39.78
CA GLY A 318 21.80 -9.58 41.18
C GLY A 318 20.60 -9.72 42.11
N ASP A 319 20.83 -9.38 43.38
CA ASP A 319 19.85 -9.44 44.46
C ASP A 319 18.76 -8.36 44.27
N ILE A 320 17.49 -8.75 44.40
CA ILE A 320 16.31 -7.87 44.30
C ILE A 320 15.48 -7.88 45.59
N THR A 321 15.94 -8.54 46.65
CA THR A 321 15.23 -8.75 47.91
C THR A 321 14.76 -7.42 48.51
N SER A 322 15.67 -6.45 48.63
CA SER A 322 15.38 -5.13 49.20
C SER A 322 14.90 -4.07 48.19
N LYS A 323 14.67 -4.44 46.93
CA LYS A 323 14.31 -3.47 45.88
C LYS A 323 12.93 -2.84 46.11
N SER A 324 12.88 -1.54 46.39
CA SER A 324 11.62 -0.83 46.65
C SER A 324 11.06 -0.08 45.44
N ASP A 325 11.93 0.33 44.51
CA ASP A 325 11.61 1.08 43.29
C ASP A 325 11.38 0.14 42.10
N TRP A 326 10.23 0.22 41.43
CA TRP A 326 9.96 -0.64 40.27
C TRP A 326 9.36 0.17 39.12
N PRO A 327 9.88 0.02 37.90
CA PRO A 327 9.29 0.66 36.74
C PRO A 327 7.88 0.14 36.43
N ALA A 328 7.14 0.92 35.65
CA ALA A 328 5.85 0.49 35.12
C ALA A 328 6.05 -0.62 34.07
N GLY A 329 5.08 -1.54 33.97
CA GLY A 329 5.06 -2.59 32.95
C GLY A 329 4.67 -3.95 33.50
N GLY A 330 4.11 -4.79 32.62
CA GLY A 330 3.64 -6.12 33.00
C GLY A 330 4.75 -7.04 33.53
N TRP A 331 5.95 -6.96 32.93
CA TRP A 331 7.09 -7.77 33.37
C TRP A 331 7.59 -7.38 34.77
N TRP A 332 7.78 -6.09 35.04
CA TRP A 332 8.19 -5.61 36.37
C TRP A 332 7.18 -5.97 37.46
N ARG A 333 5.87 -5.94 37.14
CA ARG A 333 4.82 -6.39 38.06
C ARG A 333 4.96 -7.87 38.42
N ARG A 334 5.29 -8.73 37.44
CA ARG A 334 5.53 -10.16 37.67
C ARG A 334 6.81 -10.42 38.43
N LEU A 335 7.90 -9.73 38.10
CA LEU A 335 9.17 -9.89 38.80
C LEU A 335 9.04 -9.51 40.28
N ARG A 336 8.32 -8.42 40.59
CA ARG A 336 7.98 -8.03 41.96
C ARG A 336 7.16 -9.12 42.67
N ALA A 337 6.08 -9.60 42.04
CA ALA A 337 5.25 -10.65 42.62
C ALA A 337 6.03 -11.95 42.88
N THR A 338 6.93 -12.32 41.97
CA THR A 338 7.81 -13.49 42.11
C THR A 338 8.71 -13.35 43.33
N ARG A 339 9.33 -12.18 43.51
CA ARG A 339 10.14 -11.89 44.70
C ARG A 339 9.30 -12.00 45.97
N ASP A 340 8.13 -11.38 46.00
CA ASP A 340 7.28 -11.35 47.21
C ASP A 340 6.85 -12.77 47.61
N VAL A 341 6.51 -13.61 46.63
CA VAL A 341 6.18 -15.02 46.86
C VAL A 341 7.40 -15.82 47.35
N LEU A 342 8.59 -15.60 46.79
CA LEU A 342 9.81 -16.27 47.26
C LEU A 342 10.18 -15.86 48.70
N ILE A 343 10.05 -14.59 49.04
CA ILE A 343 10.26 -14.10 50.42
C ILE A 343 9.23 -14.70 51.38
N SER A 344 7.97 -14.85 50.96
CA SER A 344 6.93 -15.51 51.76
C SER A 344 7.21 -17.00 52.03
N ARG A 345 8.13 -17.61 51.28
CA ARG A 345 8.67 -18.97 51.47
C ARG A 345 10.02 -18.98 52.20
N GLU A 346 10.36 -17.90 52.91
CA GLU A 346 11.58 -17.76 53.71
C GLU A 346 12.89 -17.83 52.90
N ILE A 347 12.83 -17.54 51.60
CA ILE A 347 14.04 -17.44 50.76
C ILE A 347 14.68 -16.06 50.97
N ALA A 348 15.76 -16.03 51.75
CA ALA A 348 16.36 -14.80 52.26
C ALA A 348 17.10 -13.94 51.22
N ALA A 349 17.57 -14.50 50.10
CA ALA A 349 18.33 -13.79 49.08
C ALA A 349 17.80 -14.09 47.67
N VAL A 350 16.83 -13.29 47.21
CA VAL A 350 16.19 -13.45 45.90
C VAL A 350 16.99 -12.73 44.84
N LYS A 351 17.53 -13.47 43.87
CA LYS A 351 18.22 -12.91 42.69
C LYS A 351 17.34 -12.92 41.45
N ASN A 352 17.45 -11.92 40.60
CA ASN A 352 16.75 -11.89 39.31
C ASN A 352 17.48 -12.73 38.25
N TYR A 353 16.93 -13.88 37.87
CA TYR A 353 17.47 -14.81 36.87
C TYR A 353 16.79 -14.71 35.49
N ASP A 354 15.84 -13.79 35.31
CA ASP A 354 15.17 -13.56 34.02
C ASP A 354 16.04 -12.67 33.13
N SER A 355 17.25 -13.14 32.83
CA SER A 355 18.27 -12.41 32.06
C SER A 355 18.04 -12.43 30.55
N HIS A 356 17.01 -13.12 30.05
CA HIS A 356 16.81 -13.46 28.64
C HIS A 356 18.07 -14.13 28.03
N CYS A 357 18.56 -15.17 28.70
CA CYS A 357 19.64 -16.02 28.21
C CYS A 357 19.23 -17.50 28.29
N PRO A 358 19.84 -18.38 27.48
CA PRO A 358 19.68 -19.82 27.62
C PRO A 358 20.00 -20.25 29.05
N THR A 359 19.09 -21.00 29.67
CA THR A 359 19.14 -21.33 31.10
C THR A 359 19.21 -22.85 31.29
N PRO A 360 20.25 -23.40 31.95
CA PRO A 360 20.29 -24.82 32.25
C PRO A 360 19.26 -25.17 33.34
N ILE A 361 18.48 -26.23 33.10
CA ILE A 361 17.42 -26.72 33.99
C ILE A 361 17.73 -28.18 34.39
N ASP A 362 17.44 -28.48 35.66
CA ASP A 362 17.37 -29.83 36.20
C ASP A 362 15.89 -30.19 36.29
N ARG A 363 15.47 -31.17 35.49
CA ARG A 363 14.07 -31.54 35.29
C ARG A 363 13.39 -31.93 36.59
N ASP A 364 14.07 -32.73 37.41
CA ASP A 364 13.47 -33.31 38.61
C ASP A 364 13.35 -32.23 39.69
N LYS A 365 14.33 -31.32 39.81
CA LYS A 365 14.19 -30.12 40.65
C LYS A 365 13.08 -29.20 40.16
N PHE A 366 12.96 -29.00 38.85
CA PHE A 366 11.92 -28.13 38.29
C PHE A 366 10.52 -28.68 38.62
N LEU A 367 10.31 -29.98 38.42
CA LEU A 367 9.08 -30.69 38.76
C LEU A 367 8.78 -30.70 40.26
N ALA A 368 9.81 -30.79 41.12
CA ALA A 368 9.63 -30.79 42.56
C ALA A 368 9.26 -29.41 43.12
N VAL A 369 9.80 -28.34 42.53
CA VAL A 369 9.74 -26.99 43.12
C VAL A 369 8.64 -26.14 42.52
N VAL A 370 8.59 -26.01 41.19
CA VAL A 370 7.73 -25.01 40.52
C VAL A 370 6.23 -25.25 40.73
N PRO A 371 5.71 -26.49 40.67
CA PRO A 371 4.29 -26.77 40.94
C PRO A 371 3.83 -26.45 42.37
N THR A 372 4.76 -26.24 43.32
CA THR A 372 4.40 -25.86 44.69
C THR A 372 3.98 -24.39 44.81
N PHE A 373 4.10 -23.60 43.74
CA PHE A 373 3.75 -22.18 43.70
C PHE A 373 2.48 -21.95 42.87
N ASP A 374 1.63 -21.05 43.34
CA ASP A 374 0.45 -20.62 42.57
C ASP A 374 0.84 -19.53 41.55
N TYR A 375 1.41 -19.95 40.42
CA TYR A 375 1.96 -19.06 39.38
C TYR A 375 0.93 -18.62 38.32
N ALA A 376 -0.25 -19.24 38.28
CA ALA A 376 -1.26 -19.04 37.23
C ALA A 376 -2.06 -17.72 37.36
N PRO A 377 -2.52 -17.30 38.55
CA PRO A 377 -3.28 -16.06 38.70
C PRO A 377 -2.45 -14.81 38.33
N PRO A 378 -3.06 -13.78 37.70
CA PRO A 378 -2.39 -12.51 37.49
C PRO A 378 -1.94 -11.87 38.83
N PRO A 379 -0.74 -11.27 38.88
CA PRO A 379 0.10 -10.92 37.75
C PRO A 379 0.93 -12.08 37.17
N GLY A 380 1.15 -13.17 37.92
CA GLY A 380 2.00 -14.31 37.57
C GLY A 380 3.41 -14.25 38.16
N CYS A 381 4.18 -15.34 38.00
CA CYS A 381 5.58 -15.46 38.44
C CYS A 381 6.53 -15.62 37.25
N THR A 382 7.68 -14.95 37.25
CA THR A 382 8.70 -15.09 36.21
C THR A 382 9.47 -16.40 36.39
N ILE A 383 9.55 -17.18 35.31
CA ILE A 383 9.94 -18.60 35.35
C ILE A 383 11.36 -18.83 35.89
N ASN A 384 12.36 -18.10 35.40
CA ASN A 384 13.75 -18.36 35.76
C ASN A 384 14.04 -17.90 37.20
N THR A 385 13.53 -16.72 37.59
CA THR A 385 13.68 -16.21 38.95
C THR A 385 12.97 -17.13 39.95
N LEU A 386 11.78 -17.63 39.64
CA LEU A 386 11.06 -18.56 40.51
C LEU A 386 11.88 -19.84 40.72
N TYR A 387 12.23 -20.54 39.63
CA TYR A 387 12.91 -21.83 39.69
C TYR A 387 14.30 -21.73 40.33
N CYS A 388 15.17 -20.84 39.85
CA CYS A 388 16.57 -20.81 40.28
C CYS A 388 16.71 -20.48 41.78
N ASN A 389 15.88 -19.58 42.32
CA ASN A 389 15.91 -19.27 43.75
C ASN A 389 15.31 -20.41 44.58
N ALA A 390 14.13 -20.90 44.21
CA ALA A 390 13.44 -21.92 45.00
C ALA A 390 14.13 -23.29 44.97
N ALA A 391 14.86 -23.61 43.90
CA ALA A 391 15.67 -24.83 43.81
C ALA A 391 17.13 -24.65 44.29
N GLY A 392 17.50 -23.47 44.82
CA GLY A 392 18.84 -23.20 45.34
C GLY A 392 19.95 -23.28 44.28
N VAL A 393 19.65 -22.91 43.02
CA VAL A 393 20.59 -23.04 41.91
C VAL A 393 21.63 -21.91 41.93
N ALA A 394 22.91 -22.28 42.02
CA ALA A 394 24.01 -21.34 41.96
C ALA A 394 24.13 -20.71 40.55
N GLY A 395 23.92 -19.39 40.48
CA GLY A 395 24.10 -18.61 39.27
C GLY A 395 25.34 -17.72 39.29
N GLU A 396 25.53 -16.99 38.20
CA GLU A 396 26.59 -16.00 38.05
C GLU A 396 26.07 -14.67 37.49
N PRO A 397 26.75 -13.53 37.75
CA PRO A 397 26.36 -12.25 37.18
C PRO A 397 26.47 -12.22 35.65
N VAL A 398 25.52 -11.60 34.97
CA VAL A 398 25.47 -11.46 33.49
C VAL A 398 26.63 -10.64 32.88
N ARG A 399 27.44 -9.94 33.68
CA ARG A 399 28.46 -8.94 33.31
C ARG A 399 29.18 -9.22 31.97
N LYS A 400 28.86 -8.46 30.91
CA LYS A 400 29.42 -8.57 29.54
C LYS A 400 29.31 -9.97 28.88
N LYS A 401 28.53 -10.88 29.47
CA LYS A 401 28.22 -12.20 28.90
C LYS A 401 27.04 -12.13 27.91
N LYS A 402 26.24 -11.07 27.97
CA LYS A 402 25.05 -10.90 27.13
C LYS A 402 25.01 -9.49 26.53
N TYR A 403 24.71 -9.42 25.24
CA TYR A 403 24.22 -8.21 24.59
C TYR A 403 22.69 -8.21 24.59
N THR A 404 22.06 -7.09 24.95
CA THR A 404 20.60 -6.93 24.89
C THR A 404 20.27 -5.94 23.79
N ALA A 405 19.58 -6.41 22.75
CA ALA A 405 19.13 -5.55 21.66
C ALA A 405 17.69 -5.11 21.93
N GLU A 406 17.43 -3.81 21.88
CA GLU A 406 16.11 -3.21 22.13
C GLU A 406 15.88 -2.06 21.13
N ALA A 407 15.06 -1.07 21.49
CA ALA A 407 14.86 0.11 20.65
C ALA A 407 16.19 0.84 20.36
N GLY A 408 16.36 1.35 19.12
CA GLY A 408 17.55 2.09 18.69
C GLY A 408 18.65 1.25 18.04
N CYS A 409 18.39 -0.03 17.77
CA CYS A 409 19.30 -0.89 16.99
C CYS A 409 19.24 -0.56 15.48
N ASP A 410 19.52 0.68 15.07
CA ASP A 410 19.38 1.13 13.68
C ASP A 410 20.71 1.15 12.89
N ASP A 411 21.83 0.88 13.57
CA ASP A 411 23.18 0.90 12.99
C ASP A 411 23.84 -0.49 13.08
N PRO A 412 24.08 -1.18 11.93
CA PRO A 412 24.72 -2.49 11.90
C PRO A 412 26.11 -2.55 12.56
N GLU A 413 26.90 -1.47 12.49
CA GLU A 413 28.26 -1.47 13.05
C GLU A 413 28.23 -1.38 14.57
N GLN A 414 27.36 -0.53 15.13
CA GLN A 414 27.17 -0.42 16.58
C GLN A 414 26.64 -1.73 17.18
N ILE A 415 25.70 -2.38 16.49
CA ILE A 415 25.16 -3.68 16.93
C ILE A 415 26.28 -4.72 16.98
N ARG A 416 27.08 -4.85 15.92
CA ARG A 416 28.23 -5.78 15.88
C ARG A 416 29.25 -5.47 16.98
N ALA A 417 29.55 -4.19 17.20
CA ALA A 417 30.46 -3.76 18.25
C ALA A 417 29.93 -4.13 19.65
N GLY A 418 28.63 -3.95 19.90
CA GLY A 418 27.99 -4.32 21.17
C GLY A 418 27.93 -5.83 21.41
N MET A 419 27.77 -6.64 20.36
CA MET A 419 27.81 -8.10 20.45
C MET A 419 29.22 -8.65 20.71
N LYS A 420 30.27 -7.89 20.40
CA LYS A 420 31.67 -8.34 20.50
C LYS A 420 32.01 -8.76 21.93
N GLY A 421 32.45 -10.01 22.09
CA GLY A 421 32.87 -10.59 23.37
C GLY A 421 31.73 -11.19 24.23
N CYS A 422 30.47 -10.99 23.84
CA CYS A 422 29.33 -11.59 24.53
C CYS A 422 29.22 -13.11 24.20
N LEU A 423 28.64 -13.89 25.11
CA LEU A 423 28.23 -15.29 24.87
C LEU A 423 26.90 -15.33 24.12
N TYR A 424 25.97 -14.46 24.51
CA TYR A 424 24.59 -14.48 24.05
C TYR A 424 24.14 -13.11 23.57
N CYS A 425 23.21 -13.09 22.62
CA CYS A 425 22.36 -11.93 22.34
C CYS A 425 20.92 -12.31 22.70
N GLY A 426 20.25 -11.47 23.48
CA GLY A 426 18.80 -11.53 23.66
C GLY A 426 18.18 -10.25 23.12
N TYR A 427 17.02 -10.33 22.48
CA TYR A 427 16.39 -9.16 21.87
C TYR A 427 14.88 -9.10 22.14
N ASN A 428 14.26 -7.97 21.86
CA ASN A 428 12.81 -7.81 21.93
C ASN A 428 12.24 -7.30 20.59
N ASP A 429 10.92 -7.23 20.47
CA ASP A 429 10.23 -6.76 19.27
C ASP A 429 10.72 -5.41 18.74
N ALA A 430 11.15 -4.50 19.64
CA ALA A 430 11.62 -3.17 19.25
C ALA A 430 13.01 -3.19 18.58
N ALA A 431 13.76 -4.28 18.75
CA ALA A 431 15.07 -4.47 18.13
C ALA A 431 14.99 -4.98 16.69
N LEU A 432 13.82 -5.44 16.22
CA LEU A 432 13.63 -6.06 14.89
C LEU A 432 13.66 -5.05 13.72
N THR A 433 14.61 -4.11 13.77
CA THR A 433 14.89 -3.15 12.71
C THR A 433 15.54 -3.85 11.51
N PRO A 434 15.52 -3.25 10.30
CA PRO A 434 16.25 -3.78 9.16
C PRO A 434 17.75 -3.99 9.44
N ALA A 435 18.38 -3.09 10.21
CA ALA A 435 19.79 -3.17 10.56
C ALA A 435 20.11 -4.38 11.46
N PHE A 436 19.29 -4.63 12.48
CA PHE A 436 19.47 -5.78 13.35
C PHE A 436 19.27 -7.10 12.59
N LYS A 437 18.21 -7.18 11.77
CA LYS A 437 17.93 -8.34 10.90
C LYS A 437 19.13 -8.64 10.00
N GLU A 438 19.69 -7.60 9.34
CA GLU A 438 20.89 -7.73 8.50
C GLU A 438 22.09 -8.29 9.27
N VAL A 439 22.33 -7.82 10.51
CA VAL A 439 23.45 -8.30 11.33
C VAL A 439 23.28 -9.78 11.67
N VAL A 440 22.10 -10.19 12.15
CA VAL A 440 21.82 -11.57 12.52
C VAL A 440 21.90 -12.49 11.29
N GLU A 441 21.31 -12.07 10.16
CA GLU A 441 21.37 -12.75 8.87
C GLU A 441 22.82 -13.03 8.43
N LYS A 442 23.69 -12.02 8.51
CA LYS A 442 25.11 -12.16 8.14
C LYS A 442 25.91 -13.02 9.10
N MET A 443 25.54 -13.09 10.38
CA MET A 443 26.22 -13.92 11.37
C MET A 443 25.89 -15.41 11.24
N PHE A 444 24.65 -15.72 10.79
CA PHE A 444 24.12 -17.07 10.67
C PHE A 444 23.47 -17.30 9.28
N PRO A 445 24.26 -17.20 8.19
CA PRO A 445 23.74 -17.31 6.84
C PRO A 445 23.28 -18.74 6.49
N ASP A 446 23.97 -19.74 7.06
CA ASP A 446 23.72 -21.14 6.78
C ASP A 446 22.44 -21.64 7.46
N ARG A 447 21.67 -22.46 6.74
CA ARG A 447 20.45 -23.09 7.28
C ARG A 447 20.81 -24.12 8.34
N SER A 448 19.96 -24.24 9.36
CA SER A 448 20.11 -25.31 10.34
C SER A 448 19.48 -26.62 9.85
N ARG A 449 19.90 -27.76 10.39
CA ARG A 449 19.30 -29.08 10.10
C ARG A 449 17.80 -29.20 10.44
N PHE A 450 17.28 -28.26 11.24
CA PHE A 450 15.88 -28.21 11.66
C PHE A 450 15.00 -27.44 10.67
N GLU A 451 15.57 -26.84 9.64
CA GLU A 451 14.80 -26.18 8.58
C GLU A 451 14.52 -27.18 7.46
N ALA A 452 13.27 -27.62 7.32
CA ALA A 452 12.86 -28.58 6.29
C ALA A 452 13.28 -28.11 4.91
N ASP A 453 13.77 -29.02 4.06
CA ASP A 453 13.83 -28.73 2.64
C ASP A 453 12.44 -28.32 2.16
N CYS A 454 12.41 -27.29 1.32
CA CYS A 454 11.17 -26.69 0.91
C CYS A 454 10.43 -27.71 0.03
N ASP A 455 9.44 -28.41 0.59
CA ASP A 455 8.47 -29.24 -0.14
C ASP A 455 7.61 -28.43 -1.12
N CYS A 456 7.89 -27.13 -1.26
CA CYS A 456 7.31 -26.30 -2.30
C CYS A 456 7.77 -26.78 -3.68
N PRO A 457 6.83 -27.14 -4.57
CA PRO A 457 7.15 -27.57 -5.94
C PRO A 457 7.93 -26.53 -6.76
N VAL A 458 7.94 -25.26 -6.32
CA VAL A 458 8.71 -24.16 -6.93
C VAL A 458 10.17 -24.20 -6.51
N CYS A 459 10.44 -24.48 -5.23
CA CYS A 459 11.79 -24.47 -4.67
C CYS A 459 12.52 -25.81 -4.85
N SER A 460 11.78 -26.89 -5.11
CA SER A 460 12.32 -28.21 -5.41
C SER A 460 12.87 -28.35 -6.84
N ILE A 461 12.94 -27.27 -7.64
CA ILE A 461 13.59 -27.32 -8.95
C ILE A 461 15.09 -27.54 -8.74
N ILE A 462 15.61 -28.69 -9.17
CA ILE A 462 17.06 -28.92 -9.23
C ILE A 462 17.66 -28.09 -10.37
N ASP A 463 18.16 -26.89 -10.11
CA ASP A 463 18.73 -26.06 -11.17
C ASP A 463 20.01 -26.70 -11.75
N PRO A 464 20.12 -26.94 -13.08
CA PRO A 464 21.34 -27.51 -13.69
C PRO A 464 22.54 -26.56 -13.62
N ILE A 465 22.29 -25.27 -13.39
CA ILE A 465 23.31 -24.23 -13.26
C ILE A 465 23.04 -23.42 -11.99
N PRO A 466 23.11 -24.04 -10.80
CA PRO A 466 22.65 -23.46 -9.54
C PRO A 466 23.59 -22.37 -9.01
N GLU A 467 24.70 -22.07 -9.72
CA GLU A 467 25.71 -21.14 -9.22
C GLU A 467 25.10 -19.77 -8.94
N PRO A 468 25.58 -19.09 -7.88
CA PRO A 468 25.11 -17.76 -7.56
C PRO A 468 25.35 -16.80 -8.72
N GLU A 469 24.55 -15.74 -8.76
CA GLU A 469 24.68 -14.67 -9.74
C GLU A 469 26.10 -14.07 -9.71
N LEU A 470 26.72 -13.90 -10.88
CA LEU A 470 27.99 -13.21 -10.99
C LEU A 470 27.81 -11.71 -10.74
N GLN A 471 28.47 -11.17 -9.71
CA GLN A 471 28.41 -9.76 -9.37
C GLN A 471 29.82 -9.19 -9.11
N PRO A 472 30.37 -8.35 -10.02
CA PRO A 472 29.77 -7.88 -11.28
C PRO A 472 29.82 -8.94 -12.39
N VAL A 473 28.86 -8.89 -13.34
CA VAL A 473 28.89 -9.72 -14.54
C VAL A 473 30.05 -9.26 -15.46
N PRO A 474 31.00 -10.13 -15.83
CA PRO A 474 32.13 -9.73 -16.69
C PRO A 474 31.67 -9.27 -18.07
N LYS A 475 32.36 -8.26 -18.63
CA LYS A 475 32.03 -7.74 -19.97
C LYS A 475 32.15 -8.83 -21.03
N GLY A 476 31.10 -9.03 -21.82
CA GLY A 476 31.07 -10.04 -22.87
C GLY A 476 30.70 -11.46 -22.41
N TRP A 477 30.59 -11.71 -21.10
CA TRP A 477 30.24 -13.02 -20.54
C TRP A 477 28.93 -13.58 -21.10
N THR A 478 27.90 -12.74 -21.20
CA THR A 478 26.60 -13.15 -21.76
C THR A 478 26.67 -13.49 -23.25
N ASN A 479 27.75 -13.12 -23.95
CA ASN A 479 27.95 -13.38 -25.38
C ASN A 479 28.98 -14.50 -25.66
N ASP A 480 29.62 -15.05 -24.61
CA ASP A 480 30.60 -16.13 -24.73
C ASP A 480 29.94 -17.43 -25.24
N GLN A 481 30.62 -18.15 -26.14
CA GLN A 481 30.05 -19.34 -26.79
C GLN A 481 29.94 -20.54 -25.84
N ALA A 482 30.87 -20.70 -24.88
CA ALA A 482 30.80 -21.77 -23.89
C ALA A 482 29.68 -21.48 -22.87
N VAL A 483 29.55 -20.23 -22.43
CA VAL A 483 28.44 -19.78 -21.57
C VAL A 483 27.10 -19.99 -22.30
N LYS A 484 27.03 -19.67 -23.59
CA LYS A 484 25.87 -19.92 -24.44
C LYS A 484 25.50 -21.40 -24.51
N ALA A 485 26.46 -22.26 -24.85
CA ALA A 485 26.23 -23.70 -24.93
C ALA A 485 25.72 -24.27 -23.60
N ARG A 486 26.30 -23.81 -22.48
CA ARG A 486 25.90 -24.20 -21.12
C ARG A 486 24.45 -23.84 -20.80
N HIS A 487 24.03 -22.59 -21.05
CA HIS A 487 22.65 -22.15 -20.78
C HIS A 487 21.63 -22.82 -21.72
N ILE A 488 22.00 -23.07 -22.98
CA ILE A 488 21.16 -23.85 -23.90
C ILE A 488 20.97 -25.28 -23.39
N ALA A 489 22.05 -25.94 -22.94
CA ALA A 489 21.98 -27.28 -22.39
C ALA A 489 21.10 -27.32 -21.12
N ALA A 490 21.31 -26.39 -20.19
CA ALA A 490 20.51 -26.27 -18.97
C ALA A 490 19.02 -26.03 -19.27
N PHE A 491 18.70 -25.13 -20.20
CA PHE A 491 17.31 -24.86 -20.55
C PHE A 491 16.64 -26.06 -21.23
N ARG A 492 17.36 -26.78 -22.11
CA ARG A 492 16.87 -28.03 -22.72
C ARG A 492 16.56 -29.08 -21.66
N GLU A 493 17.41 -29.22 -20.65
CA GLU A 493 17.16 -30.13 -19.53
C GLU A 493 15.90 -29.72 -18.76
N ILE A 494 15.78 -28.45 -18.39
CA ILE A 494 14.61 -27.90 -17.68
C ILE A 494 13.31 -28.09 -18.48
N ILE A 495 13.32 -27.93 -19.80
CA ILE A 495 12.15 -28.13 -20.68
C ILE A 495 11.60 -29.57 -20.60
N GLN A 496 12.49 -30.56 -20.47
CA GLN A 496 12.17 -31.99 -20.45
C GLN A 496 11.61 -32.46 -19.09
N ARG A 497 11.73 -31.64 -18.05
CA ARG A 497 11.26 -32.00 -16.71
C ARG A 497 9.75 -31.92 -16.57
N GLN A 498 9.24 -32.80 -15.72
CA GLN A 498 7.83 -32.78 -15.32
C GLN A 498 7.66 -31.93 -14.07
N PHE A 499 6.88 -30.86 -14.19
CA PHE A 499 6.48 -30.04 -13.06
C PHE A 499 5.03 -30.36 -12.70
N LYS A 500 4.80 -30.77 -11.45
CA LYS A 500 3.44 -31.01 -10.93
C LYS A 500 2.98 -29.81 -10.10
N PRO A 501 1.77 -29.27 -10.33
CA PRO A 501 1.23 -28.21 -9.50
C PRO A 501 1.01 -28.70 -8.06
N PRO A 502 1.10 -27.79 -7.06
CA PRO A 502 0.69 -28.08 -5.69
C PRO A 502 -0.77 -28.54 -5.63
N LYS A 503 -1.07 -29.50 -4.75
CA LYS A 503 -2.44 -30.02 -4.58
C LYS A 503 -3.41 -28.99 -3.95
N ASN A 504 -2.87 -28.01 -3.23
CA ASN A 504 -3.62 -27.03 -2.46
C ASN A 504 -3.94 -25.73 -3.21
N LEU A 505 -3.69 -25.64 -4.52
CA LEU A 505 -4.10 -24.47 -5.31
C LEU A 505 -5.63 -24.33 -5.32
N SER A 506 -6.14 -23.18 -4.88
CA SER A 506 -7.58 -22.96 -4.73
C SER A 506 -7.99 -21.51 -5.01
N GLY A 507 -9.24 -21.32 -5.43
CA GLY A 507 -9.82 -19.99 -5.65
C GLY A 507 -9.19 -19.15 -6.75
N ASP A 508 -9.76 -17.95 -6.91
CA ASP A 508 -9.30 -16.91 -7.82
C ASP A 508 -8.70 -15.77 -7.00
N GLY A 509 -7.65 -15.13 -7.50
CA GLY A 509 -7.05 -14.00 -6.81
C GLY A 509 -6.24 -13.09 -7.72
N ILE A 510 -5.90 -11.93 -7.18
CA ILE A 510 -5.15 -10.89 -7.87
C ILE A 510 -3.75 -10.81 -7.24
N VAL A 511 -2.71 -10.78 -8.07
CA VAL A 511 -1.32 -10.63 -7.62
C VAL A 511 -0.74 -9.35 -8.21
N ILE A 512 -0.26 -8.46 -7.35
CA ILE A 512 0.39 -7.20 -7.72
C ILE A 512 1.80 -7.19 -7.12
N CYS A 513 2.80 -6.76 -7.89
CA CYS A 513 4.18 -6.66 -7.41
C CYS A 513 4.69 -5.22 -7.45
N GLY A 514 5.27 -4.73 -6.36
CA GLY A 514 6.02 -3.46 -6.37
C GLY A 514 6.15 -2.79 -5.00
N GLU A 515 7.01 -1.77 -4.95
CA GLU A 515 7.36 -1.03 -3.73
C GLU A 515 7.78 0.42 -4.03
N ARG A 516 8.10 1.20 -2.99
CA ARG A 516 8.67 2.56 -3.10
C ARG A 516 7.87 3.45 -4.05
N LYS A 517 8.47 3.93 -5.16
CA LYS A 517 7.83 4.80 -6.15
C LYS A 517 6.62 4.18 -6.83
N PHE A 518 6.50 2.85 -6.84
CA PHE A 518 5.38 2.13 -7.42
C PHE A 518 4.21 1.96 -6.44
N TRP A 519 4.47 2.09 -5.13
CA TRP A 519 3.48 1.87 -4.07
C TRP A 519 2.19 2.69 -4.27
N PRO A 520 2.23 3.99 -4.60
CA PRO A 520 1.00 4.75 -4.83
C PRO A 520 0.12 4.19 -5.96
N GLY A 521 0.72 3.62 -7.01
CA GLY A 521 -0.02 2.97 -8.09
C GLY A 521 -0.74 1.72 -7.63
N ILE A 522 -0.11 0.94 -6.75
CA ILE A 522 -0.72 -0.25 -6.14
C ILE A 522 -1.91 0.15 -5.29
N VAL A 523 -1.76 1.16 -4.41
CA VAL A 523 -2.88 1.61 -3.57
C VAL A 523 -4.06 2.09 -4.40
N VAL A 524 -3.80 2.86 -5.46
CA VAL A 524 -4.84 3.28 -6.41
C VAL A 524 -5.54 2.08 -7.04
N SER A 525 -4.77 1.11 -7.52
CA SER A 525 -5.31 -0.08 -8.18
C SER A 525 -6.22 -0.89 -7.24
N VAL A 526 -5.77 -1.13 -6.01
CA VAL A 526 -6.52 -1.88 -4.99
C VAL A 526 -7.79 -1.14 -4.55
N LYS A 527 -7.71 0.16 -4.27
CA LYS A 527 -8.89 0.95 -3.87
C LYS A 527 -9.92 1.03 -4.99
N LEU A 528 -9.48 1.17 -6.24
CA LEU A 528 -10.39 1.10 -7.40
C LEU A 528 -11.05 -0.26 -7.53
N LEU A 529 -10.32 -1.37 -7.34
CA LEU A 529 -10.93 -2.71 -7.35
C LEU A 529 -12.08 -2.80 -6.34
N ARG A 530 -11.87 -2.32 -5.11
CA ARG A 530 -12.91 -2.31 -4.06
C ARG A 530 -14.10 -1.41 -4.43
N GLU A 531 -13.84 -0.20 -4.96
CA GLU A 531 -14.91 0.69 -5.44
C GLU A 531 -15.72 0.13 -6.61
N LEU A 532 -15.10 -0.70 -7.44
CA LEU A 532 -15.75 -1.40 -8.55
C LEU A 532 -16.55 -2.62 -8.08
N GLY A 533 -16.55 -2.94 -6.79
CA GLY A 533 -17.26 -4.07 -6.20
C GLY A 533 -16.51 -5.41 -6.27
N CYS A 534 -15.22 -5.40 -6.63
CA CYS A 534 -14.42 -6.63 -6.70
C CYS A 534 -14.14 -7.18 -5.29
N GLN A 535 -14.58 -8.42 -5.05
CA GLN A 535 -14.38 -9.16 -3.79
C GLN A 535 -13.24 -10.18 -3.86
N LEU A 536 -12.49 -10.23 -4.97
CA LEU A 536 -11.38 -11.16 -5.07
C LEU A 536 -10.27 -10.83 -4.04
N PRO A 537 -9.63 -11.84 -3.45
CA PRO A 537 -8.47 -11.64 -2.60
C PRO A 537 -7.31 -11.07 -3.42
N VAL A 538 -6.59 -10.11 -2.84
CA VAL A 538 -5.44 -9.44 -3.45
C VAL A 538 -4.19 -9.74 -2.64
N GLN A 539 -3.11 -10.15 -3.32
CA GLN A 539 -1.79 -10.24 -2.74
C GLN A 539 -0.88 -9.18 -3.35
N VAL A 540 -0.27 -8.35 -2.51
CA VAL A 540 0.75 -7.38 -2.90
C VAL A 540 2.11 -7.87 -2.44
N TRP A 541 2.97 -8.22 -3.40
CA TRP A 541 4.33 -8.70 -3.15
C TRP A 541 5.35 -7.58 -3.32
N HIS A 542 6.27 -7.42 -2.36
CA HIS A 542 7.26 -6.34 -2.36
C HIS A 542 8.65 -6.81 -1.96
N ASN A 543 9.69 -6.18 -2.49
CA ASN A 543 11.12 -6.40 -2.19
C ASN A 543 11.72 -5.21 -1.43
N GLY A 544 10.91 -4.34 -0.85
CA GLY A 544 11.37 -3.13 -0.19
C GLY A 544 10.30 -2.46 0.65
N PRO A 545 10.59 -1.29 1.24
CA PRO A 545 9.63 -0.60 2.08
C PRO A 545 8.36 -0.20 1.30
N ILE A 546 7.23 -0.38 1.95
CA ILE A 546 5.87 -0.02 1.52
C ILE A 546 5.20 0.86 2.57
N GLY A 547 4.09 1.51 2.21
CA GLY A 547 3.25 2.27 3.15
C GLY A 547 2.20 1.39 3.85
N ASP A 548 1.38 2.02 4.68
CA ASP A 548 0.35 1.40 5.52
C ASP A 548 -1.09 1.57 4.98
N GLU A 549 -1.27 2.23 3.84
CA GLU A 549 -2.57 2.68 3.32
C GLU A 549 -3.53 1.55 2.91
N LEU A 550 -3.02 0.31 2.86
CA LEU A 550 -3.78 -0.91 2.55
C LEU A 550 -3.93 -1.86 3.74
N ASN A 551 -3.40 -1.53 4.93
CA ASN A 551 -3.45 -2.43 6.10
C ASN A 551 -4.87 -2.74 6.58
N ASP A 552 -5.80 -1.80 6.37
CA ASP A 552 -7.20 -1.92 6.77
C ASP A 552 -8.11 -2.43 5.63
N GLU A 553 -7.55 -2.73 4.45
CA GLU A 553 -8.34 -3.20 3.31
C GLU A 553 -8.61 -4.71 3.43
N GLU A 554 -9.89 -5.07 3.40
CA GLU A 554 -10.33 -6.46 3.53
C GLU A 554 -9.83 -7.32 2.36
N ASP A 555 -9.46 -8.57 2.67
CA ASP A 555 -8.91 -9.55 1.72
C ASP A 555 -7.70 -9.05 0.91
N VAL A 556 -6.89 -8.15 1.49
CA VAL A 556 -5.60 -7.72 0.95
C VAL A 556 -4.47 -8.24 1.84
N ARG A 557 -3.53 -9.00 1.27
CA ARG A 557 -2.35 -9.50 1.96
C ARG A 557 -1.09 -8.83 1.42
N LEU A 558 -0.33 -8.18 2.29
CA LEU A 558 0.98 -7.62 1.99
C LEU A 558 2.05 -8.67 2.30
N ILE A 559 2.90 -8.98 1.32
CA ILE A 559 3.88 -10.07 1.40
C ILE A 559 5.27 -9.54 1.07
N ASP A 560 6.18 -9.57 2.05
CA ASP A 560 7.59 -9.30 1.82
C ASP A 560 8.23 -10.50 1.13
N ALA A 561 8.57 -10.32 -0.14
CA ALA A 561 9.14 -11.38 -0.98
C ALA A 561 10.57 -11.74 -0.56
N ARG A 562 11.34 -10.82 0.05
CA ARG A 562 12.68 -11.13 0.59
C ARG A 562 12.56 -12.00 1.83
N GLU A 563 11.61 -11.68 2.68
CA GLU A 563 11.33 -12.50 3.86
C GLU A 563 10.82 -13.89 3.46
N PHE A 564 9.87 -13.92 2.51
CA PHE A 564 9.30 -15.16 1.99
C PHE A 564 10.38 -16.05 1.35
N ARG A 565 11.34 -15.46 0.62
CA ARG A 565 12.50 -16.14 0.00
C ARG A 565 13.34 -16.95 0.98
N MET A 566 13.39 -16.59 2.26
CA MET A 566 14.17 -17.33 3.25
C MET A 566 13.64 -18.75 3.50
N SER A 567 12.34 -18.95 3.26
CA SER A 567 11.68 -20.26 3.36
C SER A 567 11.37 -20.89 2.00
N HIS A 568 11.36 -20.08 0.94
CA HIS A 568 11.02 -20.46 -0.42
C HIS A 568 12.08 -19.91 -1.38
N SER A 569 13.22 -20.59 -1.49
CA SER A 569 14.40 -20.06 -2.18
C SER A 569 14.12 -19.64 -3.62
N ALA A 570 14.75 -18.54 -4.01
CA ALA A 570 14.86 -18.02 -5.38
C ALA A 570 16.35 -17.71 -5.64
N ARG A 571 16.87 -17.95 -6.84
CA ARG A 571 18.24 -17.59 -7.24
C ARG A 571 18.40 -16.07 -7.35
N ILE A 572 17.56 -15.41 -8.16
CA ILE A 572 17.52 -13.95 -8.32
C ILE A 572 16.10 -13.45 -8.07
N LEU A 573 15.96 -12.46 -7.17
CA LEU A 573 14.67 -11.88 -6.80
C LEU A 573 14.74 -10.35 -6.77
N ARG A 574 14.59 -9.73 -7.94
CA ARG A 574 14.55 -8.26 -8.11
C ARG A 574 13.19 -7.84 -8.68
N GLY A 575 13.10 -6.64 -9.25
CA GLY A 575 11.83 -6.00 -9.60
C GLY A 575 11.02 -6.69 -10.69
N TRP A 576 11.64 -7.42 -11.62
CA TRP A 576 10.90 -8.13 -12.69
C TRP A 576 10.77 -9.62 -12.38
N GLU A 577 11.78 -10.20 -11.76
CA GLU A 577 11.87 -11.61 -11.37
C GLU A 577 10.82 -11.98 -10.32
N ILE A 578 10.49 -11.04 -9.42
CA ILE A 578 9.46 -11.20 -8.39
C ILE A 578 8.09 -11.59 -8.95
N LYS A 579 7.75 -11.19 -10.18
CA LYS A 579 6.40 -11.41 -10.74
C LYS A 579 6.05 -12.89 -10.83
N THR A 580 6.89 -13.67 -11.50
CA THR A 580 6.71 -15.12 -11.63
C THR A 580 6.81 -15.85 -10.28
N TYR A 581 7.67 -15.35 -9.39
CA TYR A 581 7.82 -15.90 -8.05
C TYR A 581 6.53 -15.71 -7.23
N ALA A 582 6.00 -14.49 -7.18
CA ALA A 582 4.74 -14.15 -6.52
C ALA A 582 3.55 -14.94 -7.08
N ILE A 583 3.45 -15.07 -8.41
CA ILE A 583 2.40 -15.85 -9.07
C ILE A 583 2.44 -17.31 -8.59
N LEU A 584 3.61 -17.97 -8.67
CA LEU A 584 3.76 -19.39 -8.31
C LEU A 584 3.53 -19.65 -6.81
N HIS A 585 3.86 -18.69 -5.95
CA HIS A 585 3.70 -18.81 -4.49
C HIS A 585 2.39 -18.22 -3.97
N SER A 586 1.50 -17.75 -4.84
CA SER A 586 0.23 -17.12 -4.43
C SER A 586 -0.75 -18.08 -3.75
N GLY A 587 -0.67 -19.39 -4.07
CA GLY A 587 -1.64 -20.39 -3.60
C GLY A 587 -2.99 -20.37 -4.35
N PHE A 588 -3.17 -19.43 -5.28
CA PHE A 588 -4.40 -19.34 -6.08
C PHE A 588 -4.44 -20.39 -7.19
N ALA A 589 -5.64 -20.90 -7.50
CA ALA A 589 -5.82 -21.76 -8.66
C ALA A 589 -5.82 -20.96 -9.97
N ARG A 590 -6.46 -19.78 -9.98
CA ARG A 590 -6.46 -18.84 -11.10
C ARG A 590 -6.00 -17.47 -10.63
N VAL A 591 -5.09 -16.86 -11.38
CA VAL A 591 -4.45 -15.59 -11.02
C VAL A 591 -4.71 -14.55 -12.09
N LEU A 592 -5.14 -13.36 -11.68
CA LEU A 592 -4.92 -12.12 -12.44
C LEU A 592 -3.65 -11.46 -11.88
N TYR A 593 -2.56 -11.52 -12.65
CA TYR A 593 -1.38 -10.70 -12.36
C TYR A 593 -1.61 -9.29 -12.92
N LEU A 594 -1.24 -8.26 -12.17
CA LEU A 594 -1.36 -6.86 -12.59
C LEU A 594 -0.10 -6.06 -12.19
N ASP A 595 0.51 -5.35 -13.14
CA ASP A 595 1.64 -4.46 -12.86
C ASP A 595 1.20 -3.30 -11.92
N ALA A 596 2.13 -2.83 -11.08
CA ALA A 596 1.87 -1.76 -10.10
C ALA A 596 1.43 -0.41 -10.70
N ASP A 597 1.57 -0.22 -12.01
CA ASP A 597 1.07 0.95 -12.74
C ASP A 597 -0.10 0.63 -13.67
N ALA A 598 -0.78 -0.48 -13.43
CA ALA A 598 -2.02 -0.85 -14.10
C ALA A 598 -3.18 -0.87 -13.10
N TYR A 599 -4.37 -0.52 -13.59
CA TYR A 599 -5.61 -0.53 -12.81
C TYR A 599 -6.78 -1.02 -13.64
N CYS A 600 -7.70 -1.74 -13.00
CA CYS A 600 -8.96 -2.15 -13.59
C CYS A 600 -9.95 -0.97 -13.64
N VAL A 601 -10.78 -0.96 -14.68
CA VAL A 601 -11.84 0.05 -14.87
C VAL A 601 -13.25 -0.55 -14.83
N ILE A 602 -13.32 -1.87 -14.67
CA ILE A 602 -14.50 -2.69 -14.36
C ILE A 602 -14.07 -3.76 -13.35
N ASP A 603 -15.02 -4.38 -12.65
CA ASP A 603 -14.76 -5.59 -11.87
C ASP A 603 -14.16 -6.69 -12.77
N PRO A 604 -12.94 -7.22 -12.46
CA PRO A 604 -12.31 -8.25 -13.27
C PRO A 604 -12.90 -9.65 -13.06
N THR A 605 -13.76 -9.87 -12.06
CA THR A 605 -14.31 -11.19 -11.73
C THR A 605 -14.94 -11.90 -12.93
N PRO A 606 -15.77 -11.25 -13.77
CA PRO A 606 -16.33 -11.88 -14.97
C PRO A 606 -15.28 -12.21 -16.04
N ILE A 607 -14.09 -11.61 -16.01
CA ILE A 607 -13.02 -11.87 -16.99
C ILE A 607 -12.37 -13.24 -16.74
N PHE A 608 -12.43 -13.78 -15.51
CA PHE A 608 -11.95 -15.13 -15.22
C PHE A 608 -12.70 -16.21 -16.02
N SER A 609 -13.94 -15.97 -16.46
CA SER A 609 -14.66 -16.91 -17.34
C SER A 609 -14.04 -17.01 -18.74
N VAL A 610 -13.21 -16.05 -19.15
CA VAL A 610 -12.47 -16.15 -20.43
C VAL A 610 -11.46 -17.30 -20.37
N MET A 611 -10.96 -17.63 -19.18
CA MET A 611 -10.02 -18.72 -18.94
C MET A 611 -10.64 -20.11 -19.17
N ASP A 612 -11.96 -20.21 -19.28
CA ASP A 612 -12.65 -21.47 -19.65
C ASP A 612 -12.25 -21.96 -21.05
N ASN A 613 -11.70 -21.07 -21.89
CA ASN A 613 -11.27 -21.40 -23.24
C ASN A 613 -9.76 -21.73 -23.32
N GLY A 614 -8.99 -21.50 -22.25
CA GLY A 614 -7.55 -21.73 -22.24
C GLY A 614 -6.85 -21.29 -20.96
N PRO A 615 -5.79 -22.00 -20.54
CA PRO A 615 -5.17 -21.82 -19.22
C PRO A 615 -4.27 -20.58 -19.10
N PHE A 616 -3.99 -19.88 -20.19
CA PHE A 616 -3.21 -18.63 -20.19
C PHE A 616 -3.84 -17.62 -21.16
N VAL A 617 -4.26 -16.47 -20.63
CA VAL A 617 -4.92 -15.41 -21.40
C VAL A 617 -4.17 -14.09 -21.25
N PHE A 618 -3.88 -13.45 -22.39
CA PHE A 618 -3.08 -12.23 -22.46
C PHE A 618 -3.43 -11.38 -23.68
N TRP A 619 -2.79 -10.21 -23.79
CA TRP A 619 -2.89 -9.33 -24.97
C TRP A 619 -1.55 -9.22 -25.68
N ASN A 620 -1.60 -9.02 -27.00
CA ASN A 620 -0.41 -8.75 -27.78
C ASN A 620 0.22 -7.42 -27.34
N ASP A 621 1.54 -7.45 -27.16
CA ASP A 621 2.33 -6.23 -27.05
C ASP A 621 2.48 -5.53 -28.42
N LEU A 622 3.05 -4.32 -28.40
CA LEU A 622 3.26 -3.47 -29.55
C LEU A 622 4.11 -4.16 -30.63
N PRO A 623 3.85 -3.91 -31.93
CA PRO A 623 4.55 -4.58 -33.03
C PRO A 623 6.08 -4.52 -32.98
N LYS A 624 6.66 -3.44 -32.42
CA LYS A 624 8.12 -3.28 -32.29
C LYS A 624 8.77 -4.27 -31.30
N GLN A 625 8.00 -4.83 -30.37
CA GLN A 625 8.51 -5.75 -29.35
C GLN A 625 8.55 -7.20 -29.85
N LYS A 626 7.93 -7.50 -31.00
CA LYS A 626 7.90 -8.85 -31.59
C LYS A 626 9.27 -9.45 -31.90
N LYS A 627 10.31 -8.62 -32.12
CA LYS A 627 11.67 -9.03 -32.55
C LYS A 627 12.75 -8.96 -31.45
N ARG A 628 12.38 -8.83 -30.17
CA ARG A 628 13.34 -8.63 -29.07
C ARG A 628 14.09 -9.91 -28.67
N VAL A 629 13.43 -11.06 -28.70
CA VAL A 629 14.02 -12.36 -28.33
C VAL A 629 15.05 -12.81 -29.37
N LYS A 630 16.29 -13.04 -28.93
CA LYS A 630 17.35 -13.64 -29.75
C LYS A 630 17.30 -15.17 -29.64
N TRP A 631 16.46 -15.83 -30.43
CA TRP A 631 16.16 -17.27 -30.34
C TRP A 631 17.37 -18.21 -30.31
N ASP A 632 18.44 -17.87 -31.02
CA ASP A 632 19.69 -18.65 -31.04
C ASP A 632 20.33 -18.83 -29.65
N TRP A 633 19.95 -18.01 -28.67
CA TRP A 633 20.45 -18.02 -27.29
C TRP A 633 19.66 -18.94 -26.35
N TYR A 634 18.58 -19.54 -26.84
CA TYR A 634 17.69 -20.41 -26.06
C TYR A 634 17.67 -21.85 -26.58
N GLY A 635 18.16 -22.09 -27.80
CA GLY A 635 18.17 -23.41 -28.41
C GLY A 635 16.78 -23.98 -28.71
N VAL A 636 15.77 -23.10 -28.81
CA VAL A 636 14.38 -23.38 -29.17
C VAL A 636 13.96 -22.51 -30.36
N GLN A 637 13.01 -23.00 -31.15
CA GLN A 637 12.51 -22.28 -32.33
C GLN A 637 11.35 -21.34 -31.96
N PRO A 638 11.18 -20.19 -32.65
CA PRO A 638 10.18 -19.17 -32.31
C PRO A 638 8.72 -19.63 -32.24
N GLY A 639 8.37 -20.72 -32.94
CA GLY A 639 6.98 -21.20 -33.09
C GLY A 639 6.02 -20.13 -33.65
N SER A 640 4.72 -20.39 -33.56
CA SER A 640 3.64 -19.43 -33.87
C SER A 640 3.34 -18.48 -32.68
N THR A 641 4.37 -18.06 -31.95
CA THR A 641 4.18 -17.36 -30.67
C THR A 641 3.81 -15.88 -30.86
N HIS A 642 2.71 -15.49 -30.20
CA HIS A 642 2.31 -14.09 -30.06
C HIS A 642 3.28 -13.35 -29.13
N SER A 643 3.40 -12.03 -29.29
CA SER A 643 4.12 -11.18 -28.33
C SER A 643 3.28 -11.02 -27.08
N VAL A 644 3.69 -11.53 -25.93
CA VAL A 644 2.95 -11.37 -24.67
C VAL A 644 3.12 -9.96 -24.14
N GLN A 645 2.07 -9.29 -23.63
CA GLN A 645 2.20 -8.08 -22.82
C GLN A 645 2.14 -8.46 -21.32
N GLY A 646 3.26 -8.36 -20.61
CA GLY A 646 3.46 -8.92 -19.28
C GLY A 646 2.89 -8.11 -18.11
N GLY A 647 2.15 -7.03 -18.39
CA GLY A 647 1.61 -6.14 -17.35
C GLY A 647 0.25 -6.58 -16.81
N GLN A 648 -0.41 -7.51 -17.49
CA GLN A 648 -1.66 -8.10 -17.05
C GLN A 648 -1.85 -9.46 -17.70
N LEU A 649 -1.92 -10.49 -16.87
CA LEU A 649 -1.92 -11.89 -17.30
C LEU A 649 -2.97 -12.65 -16.48
N PHE A 650 -3.78 -13.46 -17.15
CA PHE A 650 -4.68 -14.39 -16.50
C PHE A 650 -4.12 -15.81 -16.64
N ILE A 651 -3.90 -16.49 -15.52
CA ILE A 651 -3.13 -17.73 -15.45
C ILE A 651 -3.89 -18.77 -14.62
N ASN A 652 -4.25 -19.91 -15.22
CA ASN A 652 -4.76 -21.07 -14.50
C ASN A 652 -3.56 -21.92 -14.07
N LEU A 653 -3.14 -21.80 -12.80
CA LEU A 653 -1.95 -22.47 -12.30
C LEU A 653 -2.10 -23.99 -12.19
N LYS A 654 -3.34 -24.51 -12.12
CA LYS A 654 -3.57 -25.97 -12.16
C LYS A 654 -3.20 -26.56 -13.52
N GLU A 655 -3.45 -25.81 -14.59
CA GLU A 655 -3.26 -26.27 -15.96
C GLU A 655 -2.02 -25.68 -16.64
N PHE A 656 -1.48 -24.55 -16.15
CA PHE A 656 -0.36 -23.82 -16.75
C PHE A 656 0.90 -23.81 -15.87
N TRP A 657 1.00 -24.74 -14.92
CA TRP A 657 2.10 -24.82 -13.96
C TRP A 657 3.47 -24.93 -14.64
N ARG A 658 3.63 -25.90 -15.56
CA ARG A 658 4.90 -26.15 -16.27
C ARG A 658 5.41 -24.88 -16.96
N GLU A 659 4.58 -24.23 -17.76
CA GLU A 659 4.96 -23.05 -18.51
C GLU A 659 5.31 -21.88 -17.60
N THR A 660 4.58 -21.74 -16.49
CA THR A 660 4.87 -20.74 -15.45
C THR A 660 6.21 -21.02 -14.77
N MET A 661 6.54 -22.29 -14.51
CA MET A 661 7.84 -22.72 -13.96
C MET A 661 9.00 -22.46 -14.93
N LEU A 662 8.81 -22.66 -16.23
CA LEU A 662 9.81 -22.33 -17.25
C LEU A 662 10.06 -20.81 -17.32
N ALA A 663 8.98 -20.00 -17.34
CA ALA A 663 9.11 -18.55 -17.31
C ALA A 663 9.78 -18.07 -16.00
N HIS A 664 9.46 -18.70 -14.87
CA HIS A 664 10.11 -18.45 -13.60
C HIS A 664 11.61 -18.76 -13.65
N TRP A 665 12.01 -19.95 -14.12
CA TRP A 665 13.42 -20.33 -14.22
C TRP A 665 14.21 -19.37 -15.12
N LEU A 666 13.68 -18.97 -16.27
CA LEU A 666 14.30 -17.94 -17.12
C LEU A 666 14.49 -16.61 -16.37
N ASN A 667 13.50 -16.21 -15.56
CA ASN A 667 13.61 -15.01 -14.72
C ASN A 667 14.62 -15.18 -13.57
N GLN A 668 14.80 -16.39 -13.03
CA GLN A 668 15.84 -16.69 -12.03
C GLN A 668 17.26 -16.64 -12.61
N HIS A 669 17.39 -16.64 -13.94
CA HIS A 669 18.61 -16.50 -14.73
C HIS A 669 18.65 -15.18 -15.51
N SER A 670 18.07 -14.13 -14.93
CA SER A 670 17.98 -12.81 -15.56
C SER A 670 19.33 -12.15 -15.84
N ASP A 671 20.38 -12.51 -15.08
CA ASP A 671 21.77 -12.12 -15.29
C ASP A 671 22.31 -12.53 -16.67
N TYR A 672 21.76 -13.61 -17.24
CA TYR A 672 22.04 -14.06 -18.59
C TYR A 672 20.93 -13.66 -19.58
N TYR A 673 19.69 -14.10 -19.35
CA TYR A 673 18.64 -14.05 -20.37
C TYR A 673 18.17 -12.62 -20.69
N TYR A 674 18.18 -11.69 -19.73
CA TYR A 674 17.73 -10.31 -19.99
C TYR A 674 18.64 -9.54 -20.95
N SER A 675 19.86 -10.02 -21.21
CA SER A 675 20.73 -9.48 -22.27
C SER A 675 20.28 -9.88 -23.69
N HIS A 676 19.38 -10.87 -23.78
CA HIS A 676 18.91 -11.50 -25.02
C HIS A 676 17.39 -11.44 -25.20
N GLN A 677 16.69 -10.72 -24.31
CA GLN A 677 15.24 -10.49 -24.36
C GLN A 677 14.85 -9.18 -23.67
N HIS A 678 13.56 -8.84 -23.68
CA HIS A 678 13.01 -7.70 -22.95
C HIS A 678 12.37 -8.12 -21.62
N GLY A 679 13.19 -8.28 -20.59
CA GLY A 679 12.72 -8.49 -19.22
C GLY A 679 11.91 -9.76 -19.01
N ASP A 680 11.01 -9.74 -18.04
CA ASP A 680 10.15 -10.88 -17.67
C ASP A 680 9.14 -11.24 -18.76
N GLN A 681 8.70 -10.24 -19.53
CA GLN A 681 7.63 -10.40 -20.50
C GLN A 681 7.98 -11.42 -21.59
N ASP A 682 9.23 -11.39 -22.08
CA ASP A 682 9.70 -12.30 -23.11
C ASP A 682 9.96 -13.73 -22.56
N SER A 683 10.16 -13.90 -21.26
CA SER A 683 10.26 -15.24 -20.64
C SER A 683 8.98 -16.06 -20.87
N TRP A 684 7.81 -15.43 -20.84
CA TRP A 684 6.53 -16.07 -21.19
C TRP A 684 6.49 -16.52 -22.64
N LYS A 685 7.01 -15.69 -23.55
CA LYS A 685 7.06 -15.99 -24.99
C LYS A 685 7.97 -17.20 -25.26
N VAL A 686 9.14 -17.24 -24.61
CA VAL A 686 10.07 -18.36 -24.71
C VAL A 686 9.45 -19.63 -24.12
N ALA A 687 8.82 -19.55 -22.94
CA ALA A 687 8.13 -20.69 -22.33
C ALA A 687 7.02 -21.25 -23.25
N LEU A 688 6.20 -20.38 -23.85
CA LEU A 688 5.14 -20.75 -24.79
C LEU A 688 5.68 -21.43 -26.06
N ALA A 689 6.85 -21.03 -26.56
CA ALA A 689 7.47 -21.68 -27.72
C ALA A 689 7.82 -23.16 -27.47
N THR A 690 7.86 -23.59 -26.20
CA THR A 690 8.11 -24.97 -25.78
C THR A 690 6.84 -25.72 -25.36
N SER A 691 5.67 -25.10 -25.49
CA SER A 691 4.39 -25.67 -25.04
C SER A 691 3.52 -26.12 -26.22
N ALA A 692 2.77 -27.19 -25.99
CA ALA A 692 1.70 -27.65 -26.87
C ALA A 692 0.31 -27.12 -26.43
N LYS A 693 0.24 -26.30 -25.36
CA LYS A 693 -1.02 -25.82 -24.79
C LYS A 693 -1.55 -24.58 -25.50
N ASN A 694 -2.88 -24.49 -25.56
CA ASN A 694 -3.57 -23.32 -26.11
C ASN A 694 -3.38 -22.11 -25.20
N ALA A 695 -2.78 -21.05 -25.73
CA ALA A 695 -2.69 -19.75 -25.11
C ALA A 695 -3.58 -18.76 -25.87
N ILE A 696 -4.39 -17.98 -25.15
CA ILE A 696 -5.37 -17.09 -25.77
C ILE A 696 -4.82 -15.68 -25.81
N CYS A 697 -4.59 -15.19 -27.03
CA CYS A 697 -4.34 -13.78 -27.27
C CYS A 697 -5.65 -13.07 -27.62
N LEU A 698 -6.13 -12.16 -26.76
CA LEU A 698 -7.41 -11.45 -26.93
C LEU A 698 -7.37 -10.27 -27.92
N GLY A 699 -6.20 -9.98 -28.50
CA GLY A 699 -6.03 -8.91 -29.48
C GLY A 699 -4.76 -8.11 -29.22
N THR A 700 -4.61 -6.95 -29.86
CA THR A 700 -3.47 -6.05 -29.65
C THR A 700 -3.82 -4.98 -28.64
N SER A 701 -2.90 -4.70 -27.71
CA SER A 701 -3.03 -3.60 -26.76
C SER A 701 -3.18 -2.27 -27.51
N ILE A 702 -4.20 -1.48 -27.18
CA ILE A 702 -4.44 -0.19 -27.85
C ILE A 702 -3.51 0.83 -27.23
N ARG A 703 -2.63 1.42 -28.04
CA ARG A 703 -1.78 2.55 -27.63
C ARG A 703 -2.33 3.84 -28.21
N PRO A 704 -2.93 4.72 -27.39
CA PRO A 704 -3.35 6.02 -27.88
C PRO A 704 -2.15 6.85 -28.36
N SER A 705 -2.30 7.53 -29.49
CA SER A 705 -1.21 8.33 -30.10
C SER A 705 -0.74 9.47 -29.20
N PHE A 706 -1.58 9.91 -28.28
CA PHE A 706 -1.32 11.02 -27.36
C PHE A 706 -0.58 10.62 -26.07
N ALA A 707 -0.37 9.32 -25.79
CA ALA A 707 0.21 8.89 -24.52
C ALA A 707 1.07 7.61 -24.61
N ARG A 708 1.99 7.46 -23.63
CA ARG A 708 2.76 6.22 -23.42
C ARG A 708 2.01 5.31 -22.43
N LEU A 709 0.91 4.71 -22.88
CA LEU A 709 0.08 3.77 -22.10
C LEU A 709 -0.65 2.78 -23.01
N LEU A 710 -1.25 1.76 -22.41
CA LEU A 710 -2.06 0.75 -23.07
C LEU A 710 -3.48 0.74 -22.47
N ILE A 711 -4.49 0.75 -23.34
CA ILE A 711 -5.88 0.45 -22.97
C ILE A 711 -6.19 -0.95 -23.46
N ILE A 712 -6.67 -1.75 -22.53
CA ILE A 712 -6.89 -3.17 -22.73
C ILE A 712 -8.38 -3.41 -22.67
N SER A 713 -8.90 -3.92 -23.76
CA SER A 713 -10.33 -4.08 -23.96
C SER A 713 -10.70 -5.53 -24.19
N LEU A 714 -11.84 -5.95 -23.63
CA LEU A 714 -12.50 -7.21 -23.92
C LEU A 714 -13.74 -6.90 -24.77
N LYS A 715 -13.82 -7.46 -25.98
CA LYS A 715 -14.92 -7.23 -26.94
C LYS A 715 -15.22 -5.72 -27.18
N GLY A 716 -14.18 -4.89 -27.16
CA GLY A 716 -14.29 -3.44 -27.38
C GLY A 716 -14.56 -2.60 -26.13
N ILE A 717 -14.82 -3.22 -24.97
CA ILE A 717 -15.05 -2.53 -23.70
C ILE A 717 -13.71 -2.39 -22.94
N PRO A 718 -13.26 -1.17 -22.58
CA PRO A 718 -12.07 -0.99 -21.75
C PRO A 718 -12.22 -1.71 -20.41
N CYS A 719 -11.21 -2.49 -20.03
CA CYS A 719 -11.19 -3.29 -18.82
C CYS A 719 -10.01 -2.94 -17.90
N ILE A 720 -8.83 -2.68 -18.50
CA ILE A 720 -7.60 -2.34 -17.78
C ILE A 720 -6.90 -1.18 -18.48
N VAL A 721 -6.35 -0.25 -17.70
CA VAL A 721 -5.45 0.79 -18.16
C VAL A 721 -4.06 0.50 -17.59
N HIS A 722 -3.06 0.36 -18.45
CA HIS A 722 -1.67 0.12 -18.07
C HIS A 722 -0.78 1.32 -18.47
N ARG A 723 -0.27 2.04 -17.47
CA ARG A 723 0.47 3.31 -17.61
C ARG A 723 1.96 3.16 -17.91
N THR A 724 2.35 2.30 -18.86
CA THR A 724 3.75 1.92 -19.19
C THR A 724 4.81 3.04 -19.16
N GLY A 725 4.49 4.26 -19.62
CA GLY A 725 5.33 5.45 -19.51
C GLY A 725 4.59 6.73 -19.11
N ALA A 726 3.33 6.62 -18.69
CA ALA A 726 2.48 7.71 -18.20
C ALA A 726 2.09 7.41 -16.75
N LYS A 727 3.08 7.10 -15.91
CA LYS A 727 2.93 6.65 -14.51
C LYS A 727 2.18 7.70 -13.66
N LEU A 728 1.89 7.45 -12.39
CA LEU A 728 1.36 8.51 -11.50
C LEU A 728 2.48 9.32 -10.83
N TRP A 729 3.67 8.75 -10.78
CA TRP A 729 4.89 9.33 -10.21
C TRP A 729 5.84 9.84 -11.31
N PRO A 730 6.87 10.63 -10.94
CA PRO A 730 7.82 11.19 -11.90
C PRO A 730 8.54 10.12 -12.71
N ASP A 731 8.88 10.45 -13.95
CA ASP A 731 9.79 9.65 -14.75
C ASP A 731 11.24 9.73 -14.20
N LYS A 732 12.16 9.01 -14.85
CA LYS A 732 13.58 8.99 -14.46
C LYS A 732 14.30 10.36 -14.55
N HIS A 733 13.64 11.37 -15.12
CA HIS A 733 14.14 12.73 -15.25
C HIS A 733 13.42 13.72 -14.32
N GLY A 734 12.54 13.24 -13.42
CA GLY A 734 11.74 14.10 -12.55
C GLY A 734 10.55 14.77 -13.27
N ASN A 735 10.17 14.32 -14.46
CA ASN A 735 8.97 14.88 -15.09
C ASN A 735 7.74 14.16 -14.57
N HIS A 736 6.82 14.90 -13.94
CA HIS A 736 5.48 14.37 -13.69
C HIS A 736 4.74 14.23 -15.02
N PRO A 737 4.21 13.04 -15.33
CA PRO A 737 3.37 12.86 -16.50
C PRO A 737 2.10 13.70 -16.36
N ARG A 738 1.72 14.35 -17.46
CA ARG A 738 0.48 15.14 -17.53
C ARG A 738 -0.72 14.25 -17.21
N ARG A 739 -1.69 14.79 -16.48
CA ARG A 739 -3.03 14.21 -16.35
C ARG A 739 -3.62 13.99 -17.75
N ILE A 740 -4.27 12.85 -17.94
CA ILE A 740 -4.84 12.44 -19.24
C ILE A 740 -6.34 12.23 -19.03
N ASP A 741 -7.11 13.30 -19.17
CA ASP A 741 -8.56 13.32 -18.86
C ASP A 741 -9.37 12.33 -19.70
N GLU A 742 -8.83 11.87 -20.81
CA GLU A 742 -9.45 10.88 -21.70
C GLU A 742 -9.37 9.44 -21.17
N LEU A 743 -8.63 9.17 -20.09
CA LEU A 743 -8.54 7.83 -19.53
C LEU A 743 -9.80 7.46 -18.71
N PRO A 744 -10.29 6.22 -18.83
CA PRO A 744 -11.39 5.77 -17.98
C PRO A 744 -10.98 5.86 -16.49
N LEU A 745 -11.88 6.39 -15.67
CA LEU A 745 -11.68 6.63 -14.23
C LEU A 745 -10.52 7.57 -13.85
N GLU A 746 -9.97 8.35 -14.78
CA GLU A 746 -8.81 9.23 -14.50
C GLU A 746 -9.03 10.16 -13.31
N SER A 747 -10.18 10.82 -13.25
CA SER A 747 -10.49 11.74 -12.16
C SER A 747 -10.43 11.05 -10.80
N ARG A 748 -10.91 9.79 -10.71
CA ARG A 748 -10.91 9.01 -9.48
C ARG A 748 -9.51 8.49 -9.14
N VAL A 749 -8.76 8.00 -10.14
CA VAL A 749 -7.33 7.66 -10.00
C VAL A 749 -6.55 8.82 -9.38
N GLN A 750 -6.73 10.04 -9.90
CA GLN A 750 -6.05 11.24 -9.41
C GLN A 750 -6.54 11.66 -8.02
N GLU A 751 -7.79 11.39 -7.66
CA GLU A 751 -8.33 11.66 -6.34
C GLU A 751 -7.75 10.71 -5.29
N ILE A 752 -7.76 9.40 -5.55
CA ILE A 752 -7.16 8.40 -4.66
C ILE A 752 -5.66 8.66 -4.51
N TYR A 753 -4.94 8.86 -5.61
CA TYR A 753 -3.51 9.15 -5.60
C TYR A 753 -3.18 10.39 -4.75
N ARG A 754 -3.99 11.45 -4.84
CA ARG A 754 -3.84 12.63 -3.97
C ARG A 754 -4.14 12.31 -2.51
N GLY A 755 -5.19 11.53 -2.24
CA GLY A 755 -5.63 11.17 -0.90
C GLY A 755 -4.60 10.39 -0.08
N LEU A 756 -3.64 9.73 -0.74
CA LEU A 756 -2.48 9.10 -0.10
C LEU A 756 -1.60 10.10 0.66
N PHE A 757 -1.59 11.35 0.21
CA PHE A 757 -0.78 12.39 0.78
C PHE A 757 -1.68 13.29 1.61
N ALA A 758 -1.87 12.93 2.89
CA ALA A 758 -2.89 13.45 3.81
C ALA A 758 -2.98 14.98 3.95
N ASN A 759 -1.97 15.73 3.51
CA ASN A 759 -1.90 17.19 3.48
C ASN A 759 -0.76 17.65 2.56
N ALA A 760 -0.62 18.96 2.35
CA ALA A 760 0.45 19.53 1.53
C ALA A 760 1.85 19.10 2.02
N SER A 761 2.07 18.95 3.33
CA SER A 761 3.35 18.46 3.89
C SER A 761 3.69 17.05 3.38
N GLY A 762 2.68 16.17 3.30
CA GLY A 762 2.83 14.83 2.72
C GLY A 762 3.15 14.87 1.23
N VAL A 763 2.41 15.68 0.46
CA VAL A 763 2.59 15.81 -1.00
C VAL A 763 3.98 16.37 -1.33
N PHE A 764 4.30 17.55 -0.82
CA PHE A 764 5.56 18.23 -1.11
C PHE A 764 6.73 17.51 -0.44
N GLY A 765 6.54 16.92 0.74
CA GLY A 765 7.56 16.09 1.37
C GLY A 765 7.93 14.85 0.57
N HIS A 766 6.96 14.19 -0.09
CA HIS A 766 7.26 13.13 -1.05
C HIS A 766 8.08 13.67 -2.22
N ILE A 767 7.61 14.75 -2.86
CA ILE A 767 8.28 15.40 -4.00
C ILE A 767 9.74 15.72 -3.66
N TYR A 768 10.01 16.32 -2.50
CA TYR A 768 11.37 16.66 -2.07
C TYR A 768 12.23 15.41 -1.81
N ARG A 769 11.71 14.40 -1.08
CA ARG A 769 12.46 13.16 -0.79
C ARG A 769 12.75 12.33 -2.04
N SER A 770 11.85 12.34 -3.01
CA SER A 770 12.03 11.62 -4.27
C SER A 770 12.80 12.42 -5.32
N GLU A 771 13.27 13.63 -4.99
CA GLU A 771 13.87 14.59 -5.93
C GLU A 771 13.00 14.79 -7.19
N ALA A 772 11.68 14.76 -7.02
CA ALA A 772 10.72 14.69 -8.11
C ALA A 772 10.79 15.89 -9.05
N TRP A 773 11.28 17.05 -8.62
CA TRP A 773 11.45 18.23 -9.48
C TRP A 773 12.84 18.36 -10.12
N GLY A 774 13.66 17.32 -10.08
CA GLY A 774 14.83 17.15 -10.96
C GLY A 774 16.16 17.73 -10.47
N ASN A 775 16.27 18.21 -9.24
CA ASN A 775 17.55 18.63 -8.66
C ASN A 775 18.17 17.49 -7.85
N LYS A 776 19.18 16.81 -8.40
CA LYS A 776 20.07 15.96 -7.60
C LYS A 776 20.82 16.86 -6.61
N GLY A 777 20.64 16.65 -5.32
CA GLY A 777 21.33 17.42 -4.27
C GLY A 777 20.47 18.43 -3.51
N GLY A 778 19.17 18.16 -3.32
CA GLY A 778 18.37 18.84 -2.29
C GLY A 778 17.80 20.22 -2.65
N GLY A 779 17.69 20.57 -3.93
CA GLY A 779 17.05 21.83 -4.37
C GLY A 779 15.54 21.72 -4.56
N SER A 780 14.80 22.83 -4.46
CA SER A 780 13.34 22.91 -4.63
C SER A 780 12.87 22.96 -6.10
N GLY A 781 13.56 22.23 -7.00
CA GLY A 781 13.28 22.19 -8.44
C GLY A 781 14.14 23.12 -9.31
N SER A 782 14.04 22.98 -10.64
CA SER A 782 14.92 23.67 -11.61
C SER A 782 14.87 25.20 -11.54
N GLY A 783 13.80 25.77 -10.99
CA GLY A 783 13.63 27.21 -10.76
C GLY A 783 14.55 27.79 -9.67
N SER A 784 15.28 26.95 -8.93
CA SER A 784 16.27 27.35 -7.93
C SER A 784 17.72 27.37 -8.46
N THR A 785 17.92 27.16 -9.76
CA THR A 785 19.24 27.34 -10.41
C THR A 785 19.62 28.81 -10.49
N GLU A 786 20.92 29.12 -10.40
CA GLU A 786 21.44 30.50 -10.41
C GLU A 786 20.90 31.32 -11.60
N SER A 787 20.96 30.74 -12.80
CA SER A 787 20.52 31.38 -14.04
C SER A 787 19.01 31.66 -14.09
N SER A 788 18.20 30.85 -13.42
CA SER A 788 16.74 31.03 -13.36
C SER A 788 16.31 32.01 -12.26
N LEU A 789 17.13 32.15 -11.22
CA LEU A 789 16.83 32.93 -10.03
C LEU A 789 17.20 34.42 -10.21
N GLN A 790 18.28 34.74 -10.93
CA GLN A 790 18.81 36.10 -11.01
C GLN A 790 17.81 37.14 -11.56
N PRO A 791 17.04 36.88 -12.65
CA PRO A 791 16.08 37.87 -13.16
C PRO A 791 14.98 38.20 -12.14
N TYR A 792 14.55 37.20 -11.37
CA TYR A 792 13.59 37.39 -10.29
C TYR A 792 14.16 38.23 -9.15
N LEU A 793 15.37 37.90 -8.67
CA LEU A 793 16.01 38.63 -7.56
C LEU A 793 16.25 40.10 -7.90
N ASN A 794 16.71 40.39 -9.12
CA ASN A 794 16.95 41.78 -9.55
C ASN A 794 15.69 42.64 -9.43
N ILE A 795 14.53 42.09 -9.80
CA ILE A 795 13.27 42.82 -9.78
C ILE A 795 12.71 42.92 -8.38
N ILE A 796 12.74 41.82 -7.62
CA ILE A 796 12.20 41.82 -6.26
C ILE A 796 13.02 42.70 -5.33
N ASN A 797 14.35 42.64 -5.37
CA ASN A 797 15.20 43.50 -4.53
C ASN A 797 15.01 44.98 -4.90
N LYS A 798 14.93 45.31 -6.20
CA LYS A 798 14.59 46.66 -6.65
C LYS A 798 13.22 47.10 -6.12
N THR A 799 12.22 46.23 -6.20
CA THR A 799 10.87 46.51 -5.72
C THR A 799 10.84 46.72 -4.20
N ILE A 800 11.55 45.91 -3.42
CA ILE A 800 11.66 46.05 -1.96
C ILE A 800 12.30 47.40 -1.62
N ALA A 801 13.39 47.77 -2.29
CA ALA A 801 14.06 49.06 -2.11
C ALA A 801 13.14 50.25 -2.45
N GLU A 802 12.44 50.21 -3.59
CA GLU A 802 11.52 51.27 -4.02
C GLU A 802 10.29 51.42 -3.11
N THR A 803 9.84 50.30 -2.52
CA THR A 803 8.68 50.31 -1.63
C THR A 803 9.03 50.64 -0.17
N GLY A 804 10.32 50.66 0.18
CA GLY A 804 10.78 50.82 1.56
C GLY A 804 10.28 49.73 2.49
N ALA A 805 10.07 48.50 1.98
CA ALA A 805 9.53 47.40 2.76
C ALA A 805 10.51 46.96 3.85
N GLU A 806 10.09 47.03 5.11
CA GLU A 806 10.92 46.66 6.27
C GLU A 806 10.82 45.15 6.54
N ARG A 807 9.63 44.57 6.33
CA ARG A 807 9.38 43.13 6.57
C ARG A 807 8.84 42.43 5.33
N VAL A 808 9.56 41.39 4.89
CA VAL A 808 9.24 40.58 3.71
C VAL A 808 8.95 39.13 4.13
N VAL A 809 7.87 38.56 3.60
CA VAL A 809 7.45 37.18 3.89
C VAL A 809 7.51 36.35 2.62
N ASP A 810 8.38 35.33 2.58
CA ASP A 810 8.51 34.40 1.46
C ASP A 810 7.68 33.12 1.70
N LEU A 811 6.55 33.02 1.03
CA LEU A 811 5.55 31.96 1.16
C LEU A 811 5.86 30.82 0.18
N GLY A 812 6.22 29.65 0.71
CA GLY A 812 6.75 28.53 -0.05
C GLY A 812 8.24 28.69 -0.34
N CYS A 813 9.03 29.03 0.69
CA CYS A 813 10.45 29.34 0.55
C CYS A 813 11.33 28.13 0.15
N GLY A 814 10.79 26.91 0.24
CA GLY A 814 11.46 25.67 -0.13
C GLY A 814 12.75 25.47 0.67
N SER A 815 13.84 25.19 -0.03
CA SER A 815 15.16 25.01 0.55
C SER A 815 15.86 26.32 0.95
N GLY A 816 15.22 27.47 0.75
CA GLY A 816 15.72 28.79 1.13
C GLY A 816 16.84 29.35 0.24
N ILE A 817 17.20 28.70 -0.87
CA ILE A 817 18.25 29.16 -1.78
C ILE A 817 17.95 30.57 -2.31
N GLY A 818 16.70 30.81 -2.73
CA GLY A 818 16.25 32.13 -3.19
C GLY A 818 16.12 33.12 -2.05
N THR A 819 15.41 32.73 -1.00
CA THR A 819 15.11 33.56 0.18
C THR A 819 16.37 34.15 0.81
N ARG A 820 17.46 33.39 0.87
CA ARG A 820 18.74 33.86 1.44
C ARG A 820 19.38 35.02 0.67
N LYS A 821 19.05 35.19 -0.62
CA LYS A 821 19.61 36.21 -1.52
C LYS A 821 18.69 37.43 -1.71
N ILE A 822 17.53 37.45 -1.05
CA ILE A 822 16.64 38.60 -1.07
C ILE A 822 17.21 39.66 -0.12
N ASP A 823 17.35 40.88 -0.65
CA ASP A 823 17.88 42.03 0.08
C ASP A 823 16.74 42.76 0.78
N ALA A 824 16.52 42.40 2.05
CA ALA A 824 15.46 42.96 2.90
C ALA A 824 15.93 43.03 4.36
N PRO A 825 15.56 44.07 5.13
CA PRO A 825 15.95 44.21 6.54
C PRO A 825 15.48 43.05 7.43
N ASN A 826 14.24 42.59 7.23
CA ASN A 826 13.67 41.49 7.98
C ASN A 826 12.94 40.53 7.03
N ILE A 827 13.47 39.32 6.87
CA ILE A 827 12.88 38.29 6.01
C ILE A 827 12.42 37.07 6.80
N VAL A 828 11.20 36.63 6.48
CA VAL A 828 10.57 35.43 7.04
C VAL A 828 10.34 34.41 5.95
N GLY A 829 10.93 33.23 6.07
CA GLY A 829 10.64 32.11 5.16
C GLY A 829 9.59 31.18 5.75
N VAL A 830 8.56 30.87 4.96
CA VAL A 830 7.48 29.94 5.35
C VAL A 830 7.45 28.77 4.37
N ASP A 831 7.50 27.54 4.88
CA ASP A 831 7.31 26.33 4.05
C ASP A 831 6.60 25.23 4.84
N VAL A 832 5.91 24.35 4.13
CA VAL A 832 5.16 23.24 4.71
C VAL A 832 6.05 22.03 5.02
N TYR A 833 7.25 21.97 4.42
CA TYR A 833 8.18 20.86 4.60
C TYR A 833 9.17 21.11 5.74
N ARG A 834 8.84 20.55 6.90
CA ARG A 834 9.61 20.63 8.16
C ARG A 834 11.13 20.46 8.01
N PRO A 835 11.67 19.43 7.32
CA PRO A 835 13.12 19.24 7.24
C PRO A 835 13.88 20.39 6.57
N HIS A 836 13.27 21.10 5.61
CA HIS A 836 13.90 22.30 5.04
C HIS A 836 13.97 23.44 6.06
N ILE A 837 12.88 23.68 6.76
CA ILE A 837 12.79 24.75 7.75
C ILE A 837 13.71 24.48 8.95
N GLU A 838 13.77 23.25 9.44
CA GLU A 838 14.68 22.87 10.54
C GLU A 838 16.15 23.05 10.14
N ARG A 839 16.52 22.68 8.90
CA ARG A 839 17.85 22.95 8.35
C ARG A 839 18.14 24.45 8.23
N LEU A 840 17.19 25.23 7.72
CA LEU A 840 17.36 26.68 7.56
C LEU A 840 17.49 27.41 8.91
N ARG A 841 16.78 26.97 9.94
CA ARG A 841 16.95 27.47 11.32
C ARG A 841 18.36 27.23 11.86
N ALA A 842 18.98 26.11 11.47
CA ALA A 842 20.36 25.81 11.86
C ALA A 842 21.39 26.59 11.01
N GLU A 843 21.17 26.70 9.70
CA GLU A 843 22.11 27.36 8.78
C GLU A 843 22.04 28.90 8.82
N CYS A 844 20.87 29.47 9.11
CA CYS A 844 20.60 30.91 9.08
C CYS A 844 19.75 31.32 10.30
N PRO A 845 20.31 31.25 11.52
CA PRO A 845 19.58 31.53 12.76
C PRO A 845 19.21 33.01 12.93
N ASP A 846 19.83 33.91 12.15
CA ASP A 846 19.56 35.35 12.09
C ASP A 846 18.24 35.69 11.39
N LYS A 847 17.64 34.72 10.68
CA LYS A 847 16.38 34.88 9.94
C LYS A 847 15.25 34.08 10.56
N GLU A 848 14.02 34.53 10.36
CA GLU A 848 12.85 33.85 10.88
C GLU A 848 12.37 32.77 9.90
N TRP A 849 12.16 31.55 10.38
CA TRP A 849 11.68 30.43 9.56
C TRP A 849 10.50 29.73 10.21
N ILE A 850 9.39 29.61 9.48
CA ILE A 850 8.11 29.11 9.99
C ILE A 850 7.70 27.85 9.20
N ILE A 851 7.24 26.84 9.95
CA ILE A 851 6.61 25.64 9.37
C ILE A 851 5.11 25.89 9.33
N ALA A 852 4.53 26.03 8.14
CA ALA A 852 3.08 26.20 7.97
C ALA A 852 2.62 25.76 6.58
N ASP A 853 1.41 25.20 6.51
CA ASP A 853 0.70 25.02 5.25
C ASP A 853 0.08 26.36 4.84
N ILE A 854 0.66 27.05 3.86
CA ILE A 854 0.20 28.39 3.47
C ILE A 854 -1.25 28.41 2.95
N SER A 855 -1.82 27.27 2.55
CA SER A 855 -3.21 27.15 2.13
C SER A 855 -4.16 27.06 3.33
N GLN A 856 -3.83 26.22 4.31
CA GLN A 856 -4.70 25.86 5.44
C GLN A 856 -4.42 26.67 6.71
N ASP A 857 -3.15 26.94 7.01
CA ASP A 857 -2.69 27.60 8.24
C ASP A 857 -2.65 29.12 8.11
N ARG A 858 -3.66 29.70 7.47
CA ARG A 858 -3.77 31.13 7.15
C ARG A 858 -3.53 32.05 8.34
N GLU A 859 -3.99 31.65 9.52
CA GLU A 859 -3.83 32.42 10.75
C GLU A 859 -2.37 32.51 11.21
N LEU A 860 -1.59 31.44 11.00
CA LEU A 860 -0.18 31.33 11.39
C LEU A 860 0.76 32.11 10.46
N LEU A 861 0.28 32.57 9.30
CA LEU A 861 1.12 33.32 8.37
C LEU A 861 1.50 34.69 8.94
N PRO A 862 2.78 35.07 8.95
CA PRO A 862 3.23 36.34 9.52
C PRO A 862 2.77 37.51 8.66
N SER A 863 2.48 38.63 9.31
CA SER A 863 2.25 39.91 8.62
C SER A 863 3.58 40.54 8.18
N GLY A 864 3.53 41.38 7.15
CA GLY A 864 4.67 42.11 6.63
C GLY A 864 4.24 43.18 5.61
N ASP A 865 5.19 43.91 5.04
CA ASP A 865 4.88 44.88 3.98
C ASP A 865 4.65 44.17 2.65
N VAL A 866 5.50 43.19 2.35
CA VAL A 866 5.50 42.45 1.08
C VAL A 866 5.45 40.95 1.35
N ALA A 867 4.53 40.25 0.68
CA ALA A 867 4.58 38.81 0.54
C ALA A 867 5.11 38.41 -0.83
N LEU A 868 5.92 37.36 -0.85
CA LEU A 868 6.49 36.76 -2.05
C LEU A 868 6.00 35.32 -2.16
N LEU A 869 5.76 34.85 -3.37
CA LEU A 869 5.31 33.49 -3.63
C LEU A 869 5.85 33.03 -4.99
N LYS A 870 7.10 32.53 -4.98
CA LYS A 870 7.81 32.17 -6.22
C LYS A 870 7.53 30.71 -6.60
N ASP A 871 6.97 30.50 -7.79
CA ASP A 871 6.76 29.20 -8.42
C ASP A 871 5.92 28.22 -7.58
N VAL A 872 4.97 28.71 -6.79
CA VAL A 872 4.12 27.87 -5.93
C VAL A 872 2.75 27.55 -6.56
N LEU A 873 2.01 28.56 -7.04
CA LEU A 873 0.59 28.38 -7.48
C LEU A 873 0.39 27.41 -8.66
N HIS A 874 1.44 27.11 -9.40
CA HIS A 874 1.40 26.23 -10.59
C HIS A 874 1.29 24.77 -10.17
N HIS A 875 1.61 24.52 -8.91
CA HIS A 875 1.48 23.24 -8.26
C HIS A 875 0.12 23.10 -7.56
N TRP A 876 -0.80 24.06 -7.73
CA TRP A 876 -2.09 24.08 -7.04
C TRP A 876 -3.28 23.95 -8.02
N PRO A 877 -4.33 23.21 -7.65
CA PRO A 877 -5.57 23.15 -8.41
C PRO A 877 -6.20 24.53 -8.60
N SER A 878 -6.93 24.73 -9.71
CA SER A 878 -7.55 26.02 -10.03
C SER A 878 -8.45 26.57 -8.93
N ALA A 879 -9.22 25.69 -8.28
CA ALA A 879 -10.13 26.10 -7.22
C ALA A 879 -9.38 26.66 -6.01
N GLU A 880 -8.26 26.04 -5.62
CA GLU A 880 -7.42 26.48 -4.51
C GLU A 880 -6.70 27.79 -4.83
N VAL A 881 -6.18 27.94 -6.06
CA VAL A 881 -5.59 29.22 -6.51
C VAL A 881 -6.61 30.35 -6.39
N ILE A 882 -7.86 30.12 -6.83
CA ILE A 882 -8.91 31.13 -6.77
C ILE A 882 -9.28 31.47 -5.33
N ASP A 883 -9.51 30.46 -4.50
CA ASP A 883 -9.85 30.65 -3.10
C ASP A 883 -8.74 31.40 -2.33
N TRP A 884 -7.50 30.95 -2.51
CA TRP A 884 -6.35 31.50 -1.80
C TRP A 884 -6.04 32.94 -2.21
N LEU A 885 -6.05 33.27 -3.51
CA LEU A 885 -5.81 34.65 -3.96
C LEU A 885 -6.94 35.61 -3.53
N ASN A 886 -8.19 35.16 -3.52
CA ASN A 886 -9.31 35.96 -3.01
C ASN A 886 -9.23 36.17 -1.49
N TRP A 887 -8.78 35.16 -0.75
CA TRP A 887 -8.49 35.30 0.67
C TRP A 887 -7.33 36.27 0.90
N ALA A 888 -6.19 36.08 0.19
CA ALA A 888 -5.00 36.91 0.33
C ALA A 888 -5.32 38.39 0.10
N LYS A 889 -6.10 38.71 -0.95
CA LYS A 889 -6.56 40.07 -1.26
C LYS A 889 -7.27 40.79 -0.09
N ARG A 890 -7.95 40.04 0.79
CA ARG A 890 -8.75 40.57 1.90
C ARG A 890 -8.14 40.33 3.27
N CYS A 891 -7.04 39.59 3.37
CA CYS A 891 -6.52 39.13 4.66
C CYS A 891 -5.94 40.28 5.51
N GLY A 892 -5.46 41.35 4.86
CA GLY A 892 -4.83 42.49 5.51
C GLY A 892 -3.47 42.19 6.16
N LYS A 893 -2.87 41.01 5.90
CA LYS A 893 -1.54 40.63 6.46
C LYS A 893 -0.38 41.29 5.74
N TRP A 894 -0.57 41.66 4.47
CA TRP A 894 0.45 42.26 3.62
C TRP A 894 -0.10 43.48 2.90
N LYS A 895 0.75 44.42 2.50
CA LYS A 895 0.35 45.54 1.63
C LYS A 895 0.30 45.08 0.17
N ARG A 896 1.29 44.29 -0.25
CA ARG A 896 1.41 43.74 -1.61
C ARG A 896 1.82 42.28 -1.60
N LEU A 897 1.32 41.52 -2.57
CA LEU A 897 1.76 40.16 -2.87
C LEU A 897 2.38 40.13 -4.27
N TYR A 898 3.58 39.57 -4.38
CA TYR A 898 4.22 39.27 -5.66
C TYR A 898 4.38 37.76 -5.84
N PHE A 899 4.00 37.25 -7.00
CA PHE A 899 4.18 35.83 -7.33
C PHE A 899 4.65 35.64 -8.75
N THR A 900 5.32 34.52 -9.03
CA THR A 900 5.79 34.21 -10.37
C THR A 900 4.90 33.20 -11.04
N GLN A 901 4.70 33.36 -12.35
CA GLN A 901 4.10 32.30 -13.14
C GLN A 901 4.49 32.16 -14.59
N ASP A 902 4.26 30.96 -15.13
CA ASP A 902 4.63 30.62 -16.49
C ASP A 902 3.54 31.10 -17.44
N ASN A 903 3.93 31.77 -18.51
CA ASN A 903 3.03 32.41 -19.47
C ASN A 903 2.42 31.43 -20.50
N ILE A 904 2.59 30.12 -20.32
CA ILE A 904 2.03 29.07 -21.18
C ILE A 904 1.16 28.15 -20.34
N GLN A 905 -0.16 28.21 -20.59
CA GLN A 905 -1.14 27.40 -19.86
C GLN A 905 -1.82 26.34 -20.74
N ASN A 906 -1.72 25.09 -20.30
CA ASN A 906 -2.47 23.96 -20.84
C ASN A 906 -3.95 24.02 -20.43
N LYS A 907 -4.84 23.35 -21.20
CA LYS A 907 -6.29 23.33 -20.91
C LYS A 907 -6.66 22.55 -19.64
N ALA A 908 -5.94 21.46 -19.34
CA ALA A 908 -6.21 20.61 -18.18
C ALA A 908 -5.71 21.25 -16.88
N ASP A 909 -6.47 21.10 -15.80
CA ASP A 909 -6.09 21.53 -14.45
C ASP A 909 -5.00 20.62 -13.86
N CYS A 910 -4.29 21.07 -12.82
CA CYS A 910 -3.34 20.22 -12.08
C CYS A 910 -3.89 19.79 -10.71
N THR A 911 -3.32 18.71 -10.19
CA THR A 911 -3.47 18.28 -8.79
C THR A 911 -2.49 19.04 -7.90
N LEU A 912 -2.73 19.07 -6.57
CA LEU A 912 -1.76 19.60 -5.61
C LEU A 912 -0.41 18.87 -5.77
N GLY A 913 0.69 19.61 -5.88
CA GLY A 913 2.04 19.10 -6.18
C GLY A 913 2.30 18.77 -7.67
N GLY A 914 1.27 18.76 -8.51
CA GLY A 914 1.38 18.62 -9.97
C GLY A 914 1.97 19.87 -10.61
N TYR A 915 1.86 20.06 -11.93
CA TYR A 915 2.35 21.29 -12.58
C TYR A 915 1.43 21.76 -13.69
N ARG A 916 1.14 23.06 -13.70
CA ARG A 916 0.41 23.78 -14.73
C ARG A 916 0.81 25.25 -14.74
N GLY A 917 1.38 25.71 -15.86
CA GLY A 917 1.60 27.13 -16.08
C GLY A 917 0.30 27.93 -16.05
N LEU A 918 0.36 29.18 -15.58
CA LEU A 918 -0.81 30.03 -15.32
C LEU A 918 -0.71 31.29 -16.19
N ASP A 919 -1.43 31.30 -17.29
CA ASP A 919 -1.50 32.46 -18.19
C ASP A 919 -2.38 33.54 -17.53
N PRO A 920 -1.89 34.79 -17.34
CA PRO A 920 -2.68 35.87 -16.74
C PRO A 920 -4.04 36.10 -17.41
N ASN A 921 -4.14 35.81 -18.71
CA ASN A 921 -5.36 36.03 -19.49
C ASN A 921 -6.32 34.83 -19.47
N ARG A 922 -6.03 33.79 -18.70
CA ARG A 922 -6.86 32.58 -18.61
C ARG A 922 -7.24 32.26 -17.15
N PRO A 923 -8.38 31.59 -16.92
CA PRO A 923 -8.70 31.07 -15.59
C PRO A 923 -7.64 30.06 -15.14
N PRO A 924 -7.22 30.05 -13.87
CA PRO A 924 -7.83 30.74 -12.73
C PRO A 924 -7.48 32.21 -12.58
N LEU A 925 -6.35 32.70 -13.12
CA LEU A 925 -5.86 34.06 -12.84
C LEU A 925 -6.77 35.15 -13.41
N SER A 926 -7.31 34.95 -14.62
CA SER A 926 -8.24 35.92 -15.23
C SER A 926 -9.56 36.10 -14.45
N LYS A 927 -9.81 35.28 -13.41
CA LYS A 927 -10.97 35.42 -12.51
C LYS A 927 -10.65 36.25 -11.27
N ILE A 928 -9.40 36.66 -11.05
CA ILE A 928 -8.98 37.44 -9.89
C ILE A 928 -8.84 38.91 -10.32
N ASN A 929 -9.68 39.76 -9.74
CA ASN A 929 -9.66 41.20 -10.03
C ASN A 929 -8.47 41.89 -9.33
N GLY A 930 -7.82 42.84 -10.02
CA GLY A 930 -6.72 43.64 -9.46
C GLY A 930 -5.36 42.94 -9.48
N LEU A 931 -5.18 41.99 -10.40
CA LEU A 931 -3.89 41.39 -10.72
C LEU A 931 -3.22 42.16 -11.86
N ASP A 932 -1.97 42.57 -11.65
CA ASP A 932 -1.15 43.24 -12.65
C ASP A 932 0.07 42.40 -13.01
N VAL A 933 0.45 42.39 -14.29
CA VAL A 933 1.76 41.87 -14.73
C VAL A 933 2.79 42.98 -14.52
N VAL A 934 3.74 42.78 -13.61
CA VAL A 934 4.82 43.74 -13.32
C VAL A 934 5.95 43.61 -14.32
N TYR A 935 6.33 42.38 -14.65
CA TYR A 935 7.46 42.11 -15.54
C TYR A 935 7.35 40.74 -16.19
N ASN A 936 7.84 40.61 -17.42
CA ASN A 936 7.96 39.34 -18.14
C ASN A 936 9.43 38.99 -18.34
N TYR A 937 9.84 37.78 -17.97
CA TYR A 937 11.19 37.27 -18.15
C TYR A 937 11.17 35.84 -18.70
N GLY A 938 11.71 35.66 -19.90
CA GLY A 938 11.66 34.38 -20.61
C GLY A 938 10.22 33.86 -20.79
N LYS A 939 9.93 32.68 -20.24
CA LYS A 939 8.59 32.06 -20.23
C LYS A 939 7.81 32.34 -18.95
N LYS A 940 8.26 33.30 -18.13
CA LYS A 940 7.66 33.65 -16.85
C LYS A 940 7.22 35.11 -16.79
N SER A 941 6.32 35.38 -15.87
CA SER A 941 5.79 36.69 -15.52
C SER A 941 5.84 36.84 -14.00
N ILE A 942 6.11 38.06 -13.52
CA ILE A 942 5.93 38.45 -12.12
C ILE A 942 4.60 39.19 -12.03
N MET A 943 3.70 38.71 -11.19
CA MET A 943 2.42 39.35 -10.91
C MET A 943 2.50 40.12 -9.62
N ARG A 944 1.66 41.16 -9.53
CA ARG A 944 1.36 41.88 -8.31
C ARG A 944 -0.13 41.81 -8.03
N LEU A 945 -0.46 41.59 -6.76
CA LEU A 945 -1.79 41.76 -6.21
C LEU A 945 -1.71 42.81 -5.09
N GLU A 946 -2.46 43.90 -5.26
CA GLU A 946 -2.64 44.89 -4.19
C GLU A 946 -3.64 44.35 -3.17
N ILE A 947 -3.25 44.38 -1.90
CA ILE A 947 -4.09 43.88 -0.80
C ILE A 947 -4.93 45.05 -0.28
N GLN A 948 -6.25 44.88 -0.23
CA GLN A 948 -7.13 45.92 0.27
C GLN A 948 -6.91 46.05 1.78
N GLY A 949 -6.39 47.19 2.22
CA GLY A 949 -6.26 47.50 3.64
C GLY A 949 -7.63 47.39 4.33
N ARG A 950 -7.67 46.86 5.55
CA ARG A 950 -8.87 46.93 6.39
C ARG A 950 -9.21 48.42 6.56
N GLN A 951 -10.25 48.91 5.89
CA GLN A 951 -11.13 49.85 6.56
C GLN A 951 -11.73 49.06 7.72
N PHE A 952 -11.24 49.33 8.93
CA PHE A 952 -11.88 48.87 10.15
C PHE A 952 -13.24 49.55 10.31
#